data_AF-A0A6A6JFD9-F1
#
_entry.id   AF-A0A6A6JFD9-F1
#
_cell.length_a   1.000
_cell.length_b   1.000
_cell.length_c   1.000
_cell.angle_alpha   90.00
_cell.angle_beta   90.00
_cell.angle_gamma   90.00
#
_symmetry.space_group_name_H-M   'P 1'
#
loop_
_entity.id
_entity.type
_entity.pdbx_description
1 polymer ?
#
loop_
_entity_poly.entity_id
_entity_poly.type
_entity_poly.pdbx_seq_one_letter_code
_entity_poly.pdbx_strand_id
1 'polypeptide(L)'
;MDEKGFLIGVLSKMKFVFSKSAFEQGKLRHIVQDGNREKITTIACICVDGTALMPVLIYQAQSGAIQDTWLQDFEAERHHAFFTSSPSGWTSHDIGLAWLKQVFDRETKAKARSSYWLLILDGHGSHITMDFIKYYDANRILLMVYPSHRAVFWSPNKVAQAHQKQEQKDLEELELQHQKNEAIKLREQQKLDKTQLLEEHHLKAVAAREKRLADAAAKVAAREERKLARELEKQLQNDIKIAKKGKRQSLKPSKATTIVVVNEDPAEAQYNCNTKESRNNSNQAMPSLTSLFWVSVPILLAAVLYQLGIPPTTTLTSLLPDLLVFKILRNIFTTSTTHCYASVKTLSPTIPLAECFSVSADGIFTRVFLDETSFEVTKEQRKGHVIPGLWDGHGHLSQFGELLHSVDLFGARGLEEVKRRLKGYKEGKPEAGTREFWLRGVGWDQDEFGRWPVASDLEIDETFKDQYVMLDRIDVHCIWVSEKVLSLLPSPLPHIPGGETPAKGVFCDNAMDLVLEHYPRPSRERKTMWLKDAMFELNKLGIVGMHDAGVFPKEIDLYEELHEDDDWTVRVNAMIECDTRNTFCPESARKISSPNGRLHVHSVKLFGDGALGSWGSAMIEPYADKPESSGSLLVNASTLAKLTREWSAAGFQVNIHAIGDLANRLAIDSFASAFEELCPGQTARVCQAKHRFRIEHAQIIHPYDQKRMFEMAILPSIQPTHATSDAHYVEARLGKVRTETEAYRMRSLLLLKPVLGSDFPVEPANVFEGLYAATTRRSPKTGLDISGAQEGWYPEETLTLEDALHGFTVNPAYAAFLEGKAGVVAPGAYADWVVLDEPLDSLDPEALRKATVRETWVGGKRVYRRPGAEPLPWMEG
;
A
#
# COMPACT_ATOMS: atom_id res chain seq x y z
N MET A 1 7.77 26.74 31.00
CA MET A 1 6.85 26.18 32.01
C MET A 1 6.07 25.07 31.34
N ASP A 2 6.01 23.90 31.98
CA ASP A 2 5.29 22.72 31.52
C ASP A 2 4.50 22.12 32.69
N GLU A 3 3.31 21.58 32.40
CA GLU A 3 2.43 20.92 33.37
C GLU A 3 2.32 19.43 33.02
N LYS A 4 2.59 18.53 33.97
CA LYS A 4 2.56 17.09 33.76
C LYS A 4 1.93 16.35 34.93
N GLY A 5 1.01 15.44 34.62
CA GLY A 5 0.46 14.49 35.60
C GLY A 5 1.32 13.24 35.73
N PHE A 6 1.57 12.78 36.95
CA PHE A 6 2.18 11.48 37.25
C PHE A 6 1.41 10.76 38.36
N LEU A 7 1.51 9.42 38.39
CA LEU A 7 0.81 8.59 39.37
C LEU A 7 1.74 8.33 40.56
N ILE A 8 1.24 8.51 41.78
CA ILE A 8 1.93 8.08 43.01
C ILE A 8 1.24 6.84 43.57
N GLY A 9 2.02 5.83 43.96
CA GLY A 9 1.53 4.61 44.63
C GLY A 9 2.69 3.67 44.98
N VAL A 10 2.49 2.81 46.00
CA VAL A 10 3.51 1.86 46.45
C VAL A 10 3.59 0.67 45.48
N LEU A 11 4.75 0.44 44.87
CA LEU A 11 5.04 -0.81 44.15
C LEU A 11 5.57 -1.84 45.15
N SER A 12 4.69 -2.65 45.73
CA SER A 12 5.10 -3.81 46.54
C SER A 12 5.02 -5.11 45.73
N LYS A 13 6.02 -6.00 45.88
CA LYS A 13 5.92 -7.40 45.42
C LYS A 13 5.19 -8.20 46.50
N MET A 14 3.95 -8.59 46.25
CA MET A 14 3.21 -9.49 47.14
C MET A 14 3.18 -10.93 46.60
N LYS A 15 3.35 -11.91 47.50
CA LYS A 15 3.08 -13.33 47.22
C LYS A 15 1.68 -13.65 47.73
N PHE A 16 0.82 -14.12 46.86
CA PHE A 16 -0.54 -14.54 47.22
C PHE A 16 -0.60 -16.05 47.41
N VAL A 17 -1.24 -16.49 48.49
CA VAL A 17 -1.58 -17.90 48.72
C VAL A 17 -3.08 -18.02 48.58
N PHE A 18 -3.54 -18.76 47.57
CA PHE A 18 -4.95 -19.07 47.35
C PHE A 18 -5.15 -20.58 47.31
N SER A 19 -6.39 -21.03 47.54
CA SER A 19 -6.72 -22.45 47.46
C SER A 19 -6.72 -22.90 45.99
N LYS A 20 -6.16 -24.09 45.73
CA LYS A 20 -6.10 -24.70 44.39
C LYS A 20 -7.50 -24.76 43.73
N SER A 21 -8.52 -25.08 44.51
CA SER A 21 -9.92 -25.12 44.07
C SER A 21 -10.45 -23.77 43.57
N ALA A 22 -10.03 -22.64 44.16
CA ALA A 22 -10.51 -21.33 43.75
C ALA A 22 -9.86 -20.85 42.44
N PHE A 23 -8.61 -21.26 42.19
CA PHE A 23 -7.89 -20.97 40.95
C PHE A 23 -8.44 -21.79 39.77
N GLU A 24 -8.68 -23.09 39.99
CA GLU A 24 -9.21 -24.00 38.98
C GLU A 24 -10.64 -23.61 38.55
N GLN A 25 -11.45 -23.04 39.46
CA GLN A 25 -12.81 -22.56 39.18
C GLN A 25 -12.89 -21.17 38.52
N GLY A 26 -11.76 -20.52 38.24
CA GLY A 26 -11.72 -19.26 37.49
C GLY A 26 -12.23 -18.01 38.23
N LYS A 27 -12.64 -18.13 39.50
CA LYS A 27 -13.23 -17.03 40.29
C LYS A 27 -12.26 -15.91 40.65
N LEU A 28 -10.95 -16.11 40.51
CA LEU A 28 -9.90 -15.18 40.94
C LEU A 28 -8.79 -15.05 39.88
N ARG A 29 -9.16 -14.92 38.60
CA ARG A 29 -8.21 -14.72 37.49
C ARG A 29 -7.87 -13.24 37.23
N HIS A 30 -8.57 -12.31 37.86
CA HIS A 30 -8.31 -10.88 37.71
C HIS A 30 -7.58 -10.31 38.92
N ILE A 31 -6.47 -9.65 38.63
CA ILE A 31 -5.72 -8.81 39.56
C ILE A 31 -6.61 -7.61 39.88
N VAL A 32 -7.20 -7.59 41.07
CA VAL A 32 -7.63 -6.31 41.65
C VAL A 32 -6.35 -5.65 42.13
N GLN A 33 -5.91 -4.64 41.40
CA GLN A 33 -4.77 -3.82 41.80
C GLN A 33 -5.13 -3.13 43.12
N ASP A 34 -4.50 -3.55 44.21
CA ASP A 34 -4.82 -3.05 45.54
C ASP A 34 -4.19 -1.66 45.76
N GLY A 35 -5.00 -0.71 46.23
CA GLY A 35 -4.58 0.48 46.98
C GLY A 35 -4.03 1.70 46.21
N ASN A 36 -4.92 2.65 45.91
CA ASN A 36 -4.69 4.10 45.73
C ASN A 36 -3.48 4.53 44.88
N ARG A 37 -3.66 4.54 43.55
CA ARG A 37 -2.85 5.38 42.66
C ARG A 37 -3.56 6.71 42.48
N GLU A 38 -3.07 7.74 43.15
CA GLU A 38 -3.59 9.10 42.97
C GLU A 38 -2.75 9.84 41.92
N LYS A 39 -3.45 10.56 41.04
CA LYS A 39 -2.81 11.38 40.01
C LYS A 39 -2.44 12.72 40.63
N ILE A 40 -1.17 13.05 40.62
CA ILE A 40 -0.65 14.34 41.08
C ILE A 40 -0.08 15.06 39.87
N THR A 41 -0.35 16.35 39.80
CA THR A 41 0.12 17.20 38.71
C THR A 41 1.30 18.04 39.18
N THR A 42 2.37 18.10 38.39
CA THR A 42 3.48 19.00 38.60
C THR A 42 3.49 20.14 37.59
N ILE A 43 3.78 21.35 38.05
CA ILE A 43 4.25 22.45 37.19
C ILE A 43 5.75 22.57 37.37
N ALA A 44 6.49 22.48 36.27
CA ALA A 44 7.94 22.62 36.26
C ALA A 44 8.37 23.77 35.34
N CYS A 45 9.43 24.48 35.72
CA CYS A 45 10.00 25.54 34.92
C CYS A 45 11.52 25.58 35.09
N ILE A 46 12.23 25.79 33.99
CA ILE A 46 13.70 25.84 33.96
C ILE A 46 14.09 27.14 33.26
N CYS A 47 15.09 27.83 33.81
CA CYS A 47 15.71 29.00 33.20
C CYS A 47 16.77 28.58 32.17
N VAL A 48 17.08 29.47 31.22
CA VAL A 48 18.09 29.22 30.17
C VAL A 48 19.49 28.94 30.72
N ASP A 49 19.80 29.46 31.91
CA ASP A 49 21.05 29.21 32.64
C ASP A 49 21.13 27.82 33.28
N GLY A 50 20.12 26.97 33.06
CA GLY A 50 20.03 25.61 33.58
C GLY A 50 19.46 25.51 34.99
N THR A 51 19.12 26.63 35.63
CA THR A 51 18.53 26.61 36.97
C THR A 51 17.04 26.23 36.90
N ALA A 52 16.64 25.23 37.67
CA ALA A 52 15.23 24.86 37.83
C ALA A 52 14.57 25.73 38.89
N LEU A 53 13.33 26.13 38.63
CA LEU A 53 12.47 26.75 39.63
C LEU A 53 11.87 25.67 40.54
N MET A 54 11.43 26.09 41.73
CA MET A 54 10.69 25.21 42.63
C MET A 54 9.48 24.57 41.91
N PRO A 55 9.37 23.23 41.89
CA PRO A 55 8.23 22.56 41.27
C PRO A 55 6.96 22.78 42.11
N VAL A 56 5.82 22.98 41.43
CA VAL A 56 4.52 22.98 42.10
C VAL A 56 3.91 21.60 42.00
N LEU A 57 3.43 21.04 43.10
CA LEU A 57 2.70 19.79 43.15
C LEU A 57 1.23 20.06 43.51
N ILE A 58 0.32 19.62 42.66
CA ILE A 58 -1.13 19.82 42.77
C ILE A 58 -1.78 18.47 43.06
N TYR A 59 -2.35 18.35 44.25
CA TYR A 59 -3.11 17.19 44.70
C TYR A 59 -4.58 17.33 44.32
N GLN A 60 -5.24 16.21 44.03
CA GLN A 60 -6.68 16.20 43.87
C GLN A 60 -7.38 16.20 45.23
N ALA A 61 -8.11 17.28 45.56
CA ALA A 61 -8.85 17.40 46.80
C ALA A 61 -10.15 18.19 46.59
N GLN A 62 -11.31 17.55 46.79
CA GLN A 62 -12.61 18.25 46.70
C GLN A 62 -12.75 19.39 47.71
N SER A 63 -12.12 19.26 48.89
CA SER A 63 -12.14 20.29 49.93
C SER A 63 -11.14 21.43 49.71
N GLY A 64 -10.18 21.27 48.78
CA GLY A 64 -9.05 22.18 48.60
C GLY A 64 -8.01 22.13 49.73
N ALA A 65 -8.17 21.24 50.73
CA ALA A 65 -7.23 21.05 51.82
C ALA A 65 -6.18 19.99 51.48
N ILE A 66 -4.93 20.26 51.85
CA ILE A 66 -3.82 19.29 51.79
C ILE A 66 -3.81 18.50 53.09
N GLN A 67 -3.70 17.18 53.00
CA GLN A 67 -3.57 16.32 54.19
C GLN A 67 -2.11 16.23 54.64
N ASP A 68 -1.86 16.32 55.94
CA ASP A 68 -0.49 16.21 56.51
C ASP A 68 0.21 14.91 56.10
N THR A 69 -0.56 13.82 55.95
CA THR A 69 -0.08 12.53 55.48
C THR A 69 0.50 12.55 54.07
N TRP A 70 0.11 13.51 53.22
CA TRP A 70 0.66 13.65 51.86
C TRP A 70 2.06 14.25 51.85
N LEU A 71 2.46 14.92 52.94
CA LEU A 71 3.74 15.61 53.08
C LEU A 71 4.64 14.97 54.15
N GLN A 72 4.26 13.81 54.69
CA GLN A 72 4.99 13.14 55.78
C GLN A 72 6.45 12.83 55.42
N ASP A 73 6.74 12.58 54.14
CA ASP A 73 8.08 12.28 53.62
C ASP A 73 8.81 13.53 53.07
N PHE A 74 8.19 14.71 53.18
CA PHE A 74 8.79 15.97 52.72
C PHE A 74 9.68 16.59 53.81
N GLU A 75 10.99 16.46 53.64
CA GLU A 75 11.98 17.10 54.52
C GLU A 75 12.26 18.54 54.05
N ALA A 76 11.69 19.55 54.71
CA ALA A 76 11.81 20.96 54.32
C ALA A 76 13.25 21.51 54.29
N GLU A 77 14.20 20.86 54.98
CA GLU A 77 15.62 21.21 54.96
C GLU A 77 16.38 20.65 53.74
N ARG A 78 15.80 19.64 53.06
CA ARG A 78 16.43 18.95 51.93
C ARG A 78 15.67 19.09 50.62
N HIS A 79 14.35 19.26 50.69
CA HIS A 79 13.45 19.29 49.54
C HIS A 79 12.87 20.69 49.35
N HIS A 80 12.68 21.08 48.09
CA HIS A 80 12.06 22.34 47.71
C HIS A 80 10.92 22.06 46.73
N ALA A 81 9.68 22.29 47.16
CA ALA A 81 8.48 22.16 46.34
C ALA A 81 7.37 23.08 46.88
N PHE A 82 6.48 23.55 46.01
CA PHE A 82 5.29 24.29 46.36
C PHE A 82 4.08 23.37 46.28
N PHE A 83 3.35 23.18 47.38
CA PHE A 83 2.24 22.26 47.43
C PHE A 83 0.91 23.00 47.37
N THR A 84 -0.01 22.54 46.53
CA THR A 84 -1.37 23.05 46.44
C THR A 84 -2.32 21.90 46.13
N SER A 85 -3.62 22.16 46.13
CA SER A 85 -4.63 21.19 45.71
C SER A 85 -5.74 21.83 44.90
N SER A 86 -6.43 21.02 44.10
CA SER A 86 -7.63 21.43 43.38
C SER A 86 -8.64 20.28 43.31
N PRO A 87 -9.94 20.56 43.16
CA PRO A 87 -10.94 19.50 43.01
C PRO A 87 -10.69 18.56 41.82
N SER A 88 -10.05 19.08 40.76
CA SER A 88 -9.74 18.34 39.54
C SER A 88 -8.37 17.65 39.57
N GLY A 89 -7.48 17.99 40.52
CA GLY A 89 -6.09 17.54 40.53
C GLY A 89 -5.20 18.20 39.47
N TRP A 90 -5.73 19.20 38.76
CA TRP A 90 -5.03 19.99 37.73
C TRP A 90 -4.90 21.44 38.15
N THR A 91 -4.11 22.24 37.43
CA THR A 91 -4.09 23.68 37.64
C THR A 91 -5.50 24.30 37.51
N SER A 92 -5.67 25.46 38.11
CA SER A 92 -6.80 26.36 37.91
C SER A 92 -6.29 27.77 37.61
N HIS A 93 -7.20 28.69 37.29
CA HIS A 93 -6.88 30.11 37.12
C HIS A 93 -6.13 30.69 38.34
N ASP A 94 -6.60 30.36 39.55
CA ASP A 94 -6.03 30.86 40.80
C ASP A 94 -4.66 30.24 41.08
N ILE A 95 -4.51 28.94 40.80
CA ILE A 95 -3.24 28.22 40.99
C ILE A 95 -2.18 28.73 40.01
N GLY A 96 -2.55 28.98 38.75
CA GLY A 96 -1.65 29.56 37.75
C GLY A 96 -1.16 30.94 38.17
N LEU A 97 -2.07 31.82 38.61
CA LEU A 97 -1.70 33.15 39.09
C LEU A 97 -0.86 33.10 40.38
N ALA A 98 -1.17 32.18 41.30
CA ALA A 98 -0.38 31.97 42.51
C ALA A 98 1.03 31.48 42.18
N TRP A 99 1.18 30.53 41.26
CA TRP A 99 2.49 30.06 40.79
C TRP A 99 3.31 31.21 40.18
N LEU A 100 2.69 32.03 39.32
CA LEU A 100 3.36 33.18 38.72
C LEU A 100 3.92 34.14 39.78
N LYS A 101 3.09 34.50 40.78
CA LYS A 101 3.46 35.47 41.82
C LYS A 101 4.46 34.90 42.82
N GLN A 102 4.21 33.68 43.29
CA GLN A 102 4.87 33.12 44.47
C GLN A 102 6.09 32.27 44.13
N VAL A 103 6.15 31.74 42.90
CA VAL A 103 7.25 30.89 42.44
C VAL A 103 8.02 31.59 41.34
N PHE A 104 7.40 31.86 40.18
CA PHE A 104 8.10 32.41 39.03
C PHE A 104 8.72 33.78 39.30
N ASP A 105 7.91 34.81 39.60
CA ASP A 105 8.41 36.17 39.84
C ASP A 105 9.39 36.18 41.04
N ARG A 106 9.06 35.49 42.13
CA ARG A 106 9.92 35.42 43.32
C ARG A 106 11.32 34.88 43.01
N GLU A 107 11.43 33.82 42.22
CA GLU A 107 12.70 33.14 41.95
C GLU A 107 13.47 33.71 40.76
N THR A 108 12.80 34.40 39.82
CA THR A 108 13.45 34.95 38.62
C THR A 108 13.69 36.45 38.68
N LYS A 109 12.99 37.21 39.53
CA LYS A 109 13.10 38.68 39.58
C LYS A 109 14.49 39.18 39.93
N ALA A 110 15.17 38.51 40.87
CA ALA A 110 16.57 38.84 41.18
C ALA A 110 17.52 38.56 40.01
N LYS A 111 17.21 37.53 39.19
CA LYS A 111 18.01 37.17 38.01
C LYS A 111 17.86 38.18 36.88
N ALA A 112 16.67 38.75 36.73
CA ALA A 112 16.36 39.62 35.61
C ALA A 112 16.61 41.12 35.85
N ARG A 113 16.84 41.54 37.11
CA ARG A 113 17.15 42.93 37.49
C ARG A 113 16.06 43.92 37.00
N SER A 114 16.45 45.01 36.32
CA SER A 114 15.54 46.04 35.80
C SER A 114 15.08 45.81 34.35
N SER A 115 15.46 44.69 33.73
CA SER A 115 15.20 44.35 32.33
C SER A 115 13.92 43.51 32.17
N TYR A 116 13.37 43.45 30.97
CA TYR A 116 12.30 42.51 30.66
C TYR A 116 12.83 41.07 30.63
N TRP A 117 12.01 40.09 31.01
CA TRP A 117 12.34 38.68 30.85
C TRP A 117 11.18 37.88 30.26
N LEU A 118 11.52 36.86 29.47
CA LEU A 118 10.57 36.05 28.71
C LEU A 118 10.15 34.80 29.49
N LEU A 119 8.84 34.62 29.68
CA LEU A 119 8.25 33.35 30.06
C LEU A 119 7.67 32.66 28.83
N ILE A 120 8.15 31.44 28.59
CA ILE A 120 7.61 30.52 27.59
C ILE A 120 6.76 29.47 28.32
N LEU A 121 5.50 29.33 27.93
CA LEU A 121 4.58 28.35 28.52
C LEU A 121 3.77 27.58 27.47
N ASP A 122 3.28 26.43 27.88
CA ASP A 122 2.35 25.61 27.12
C ASP A 122 0.94 26.21 27.14
N GLY A 123 0.33 26.41 25.96
CA GLY A 123 -0.93 27.14 25.80
C GLY A 123 -2.17 26.31 26.06
N HIS A 124 -2.21 25.64 27.20
CA HIS A 124 -3.44 25.07 27.71
C HIS A 124 -4.33 26.18 28.32
N GLY A 125 -5.63 26.18 28.01
CA GLY A 125 -6.54 27.30 28.31
C GLY A 125 -6.73 27.63 29.80
N SER A 126 -6.26 26.76 30.70
CA SER A 126 -6.33 26.92 32.16
C SER A 126 -5.29 27.89 32.76
N HIS A 127 -4.31 28.37 31.97
CA HIS A 127 -3.17 29.13 32.48
C HIS A 127 -3.18 30.64 32.22
N ILE A 128 -4.03 31.12 31.31
CA ILE A 128 -3.90 32.48 30.77
C ILE A 128 -5.22 33.23 30.94
N THR A 129 -5.40 33.81 32.12
CA THR A 129 -6.52 34.73 32.39
C THR A 129 -6.10 36.19 32.15
N MET A 130 -7.07 37.09 32.09
CA MET A 130 -6.76 38.51 31.94
C MET A 130 -5.98 39.08 33.13
N ASP A 131 -6.20 38.56 34.35
CA ASP A 131 -5.46 38.97 35.54
C ASP A 131 -4.03 38.40 35.55
N PHE A 132 -3.85 37.21 34.96
CA PHE A 132 -2.53 36.66 34.65
C PHE A 132 -1.80 37.64 33.73
N ILE A 133 -2.36 37.98 32.56
CA ILE A 133 -1.78 38.91 31.57
C ILE A 133 -1.48 40.30 32.17
N LYS A 134 -2.42 40.89 32.92
CA LYS A 134 -2.22 42.19 33.59
C LYS A 134 -1.04 42.17 34.56
N TYR A 135 -0.82 41.05 35.25
CA TYR A 135 0.34 40.92 36.15
C TYR A 135 1.67 40.89 35.37
N TYR A 136 1.72 40.27 34.18
CA TYR A 136 2.91 40.27 33.30
C TYR A 136 3.25 41.69 32.84
N ASP A 137 2.25 42.41 32.33
CA ASP A 137 2.41 43.76 31.81
C ASP A 137 2.93 44.72 32.91
N ALA A 138 2.34 44.65 34.11
CA ALA A 138 2.75 45.46 35.25
C ALA A 138 4.16 45.13 35.78
N ASN A 139 4.67 43.91 35.57
CA ASN A 139 5.96 43.45 36.11
C ASN A 139 7.06 43.28 35.03
N ARG A 140 6.87 43.80 33.82
CA ARG A 140 7.83 43.73 32.70
C ARG A 140 8.21 42.30 32.30
N ILE A 141 7.25 41.38 32.32
CA ILE A 141 7.47 40.00 31.91
C ILE A 141 6.86 39.81 30.52
N LEU A 142 7.65 39.33 29.55
CA LEU A 142 7.17 39.01 28.21
C LEU A 142 6.58 37.60 28.20
N LEU A 143 5.42 37.42 27.58
CA LEU A 143 4.72 36.14 27.52
C LEU A 143 4.80 35.56 26.10
N MET A 144 5.26 34.31 25.97
CA MET A 144 5.17 33.54 24.73
C MET A 144 4.45 32.22 25.02
N VAL A 145 3.35 32.01 24.31
CA VAL A 145 2.43 30.89 24.51
C VAL A 145 2.51 29.96 23.31
N TYR A 146 2.94 28.71 23.52
CA TYR A 146 2.91 27.69 22.47
C TYR A 146 1.53 27.04 22.37
N PRO A 147 1.16 26.41 21.24
CA PRO A 147 0.00 25.52 21.20
C PRO A 147 0.15 24.41 22.25
N SER A 148 -0.96 23.98 22.85
CA SER A 148 -0.99 22.97 23.92
C SER A 148 -0.15 21.72 23.59
N HIS A 149 0.54 21.21 24.61
CA HIS A 149 1.45 20.06 24.62
C HIS A 149 2.72 20.19 23.77
N ARG A 150 3.15 21.42 23.41
CA ARG A 150 4.35 21.66 22.58
C ARG A 150 5.55 22.23 23.35
N ALA A 151 5.46 22.44 24.66
CA ALA A 151 6.58 22.95 25.46
C ALA A 151 7.78 21.98 25.59
N VAL A 152 7.59 20.67 25.32
CA VAL A 152 8.61 19.60 25.42
C VAL A 152 9.65 19.63 24.28
N PHE A 153 9.43 20.45 23.23
CA PHE A 153 10.29 20.45 22.04
C PHE A 153 11.69 21.03 22.25
N TRP A 154 11.97 21.74 23.36
CA TRP A 154 13.25 22.43 23.57
C TRP A 154 13.85 22.20 24.96
N SER A 155 14.24 20.95 25.25
CA SER A 155 15.26 20.75 26.30
C SER A 155 16.57 21.44 25.87
N PRO A 156 17.39 21.98 26.79
CA PRO A 156 18.70 22.56 26.44
C PRO A 156 19.57 21.62 25.61
N ASN A 157 19.48 20.31 25.86
CA ASN A 157 20.15 19.28 25.07
C ASN A 157 19.63 19.21 23.62
N LYS A 158 18.33 19.39 23.40
CA LYS A 158 17.75 19.44 22.05
C LYS A 158 18.05 20.75 21.31
N VAL A 159 18.18 21.88 22.01
CA VAL A 159 18.64 23.15 21.41
C VAL A 159 20.10 23.03 20.97
N ALA A 160 20.97 22.45 21.80
CA ALA A 160 22.36 22.17 21.44
C ALA A 160 22.46 21.19 20.26
N GLN A 161 21.66 20.11 20.28
CA GLN A 161 21.58 19.15 19.16
C GLN A 161 21.01 19.77 17.88
N ALA A 162 20.07 20.72 17.98
CA ALA A 162 19.50 21.42 16.84
C ALA A 162 20.53 22.36 16.19
N HIS A 163 21.32 23.09 17.00
CA HIS A 163 22.44 23.87 16.51
C HIS A 163 23.48 22.99 15.80
N GLN A 164 23.83 21.86 16.40
CA GLN A 164 24.78 20.92 15.81
C GLN A 164 24.25 20.27 14.52
N LYS A 165 22.96 19.95 14.47
CA LYS A 165 22.29 19.47 13.24
C LYS A 165 22.20 20.54 12.16
N GLN A 166 22.05 21.81 12.52
CA GLN A 166 22.02 22.92 11.56
C GLN A 166 23.41 23.14 10.96
N GLU A 167 24.47 23.15 11.77
CA GLU A 167 25.86 23.21 11.26
C GLU A 167 26.18 22.02 10.34
N GLN A 168 25.71 20.82 10.69
CA GLN A 168 25.89 19.63 9.87
C GLN A 168 25.11 19.70 8.55
N LYS A 169 23.88 20.24 8.57
CA LYS A 169 23.11 20.50 7.35
C LYS A 169 23.77 21.53 6.45
N ASP A 170 24.28 22.62 7.01
CA ASP A 170 24.95 23.66 6.25
C ASP A 170 26.22 23.11 5.57
N LEU A 171 26.95 22.21 6.24
CA LEU A 171 28.08 21.47 5.68
C LEU A 171 27.66 20.49 4.57
N GLU A 172 26.61 19.70 4.78
CA GLU A 172 26.07 18.78 3.78
C GLU A 172 25.53 19.52 2.54
N GLU A 173 24.94 20.70 2.72
CA GLU A 173 24.44 21.52 1.63
C GLU A 173 25.59 22.15 0.81
N LEU A 174 26.67 22.55 1.49
CA LEU A 174 27.94 22.94 0.87
C LEU A 174 28.57 21.80 0.06
N GLU A 175 28.58 20.59 0.60
CA GLU A 175 29.15 19.41 -0.05
C GLU A 175 28.30 18.96 -1.25
N LEU A 176 26.97 19.00 -1.12
CA LEU A 176 26.03 18.75 -2.23
C LEU A 176 26.20 19.79 -3.35
N GLN A 177 26.40 21.06 -2.99
CA GLN A 177 26.65 22.11 -3.96
C GLN A 177 27.99 21.89 -4.69
N HIS A 178 29.01 21.42 -3.97
CA HIS A 178 30.30 21.03 -4.57
C HIS A 178 30.14 19.86 -5.55
N GLN A 179 29.42 18.79 -5.16
CA GLN A 179 29.15 17.63 -6.01
C GLN A 179 28.32 18.01 -7.26
N LYS A 180 27.32 18.89 -7.13
CA LYS A 180 26.57 19.41 -8.27
C LYS A 180 27.48 20.16 -9.25
N ASN A 181 28.39 20.99 -8.74
CA ASN A 181 29.33 21.72 -9.58
C ASN A 181 30.32 20.78 -10.28
N GLU A 182 30.79 19.72 -9.63
CA GLU A 182 31.61 18.67 -10.25
C GLU A 182 30.85 17.90 -11.34
N ALA A 183 29.59 17.55 -11.08
CA ALA A 183 28.74 16.86 -12.05
C ALA A 183 28.44 17.73 -13.29
N ILE A 184 28.30 19.05 -13.11
CA ILE A 184 28.17 20.01 -14.21
C ILE A 184 29.44 20.02 -15.06
N LYS A 185 30.63 20.13 -14.44
CA LYS A 185 31.92 20.06 -15.14
C LYS A 185 32.09 18.75 -15.92
N LEU A 186 31.72 17.62 -15.31
CA LEU A 186 31.81 16.31 -15.97
C LEU A 186 30.86 16.21 -17.18
N ARG A 187 29.64 16.76 -17.09
CA ARG A 187 28.70 16.81 -18.21
C ARG A 187 29.19 17.73 -19.34
N GLU A 188 29.84 18.83 -19.02
CA GLU A 188 30.46 19.71 -20.02
C GLU A 188 31.62 19.01 -20.73
N GLN A 189 32.46 18.29 -19.97
CA GLN A 189 33.55 17.49 -20.54
C GLN A 189 33.01 16.38 -21.46
N GLN A 190 31.98 15.64 -21.03
CA GLN A 190 31.33 14.61 -21.85
C GLN A 190 30.70 15.18 -23.13
N LYS A 191 30.16 16.40 -23.09
CA LYS A 191 29.67 17.09 -24.29
C LYS A 191 30.82 17.43 -25.24
N LEU A 192 31.95 17.87 -24.71
CA LEU A 192 33.14 18.18 -25.51
C LEU A 192 33.69 16.92 -26.18
N ASP A 193 33.86 15.83 -25.42
CA ASP A 193 34.37 14.55 -25.91
C ASP A 193 33.43 13.95 -26.97
N LYS A 194 32.11 14.04 -26.76
CA LYS A 194 31.11 13.58 -27.74
C LYS A 194 31.18 14.40 -29.03
N THR A 195 31.45 15.70 -28.93
CA THR A 195 31.59 16.59 -30.10
C THR A 195 32.85 16.23 -30.89
N GLN A 196 33.97 15.99 -30.21
CA GLN A 196 35.21 15.52 -30.85
C GLN A 196 35.04 14.15 -31.53
N LEU A 197 34.35 13.20 -30.89
CA LEU A 197 34.02 11.89 -31.47
C LEU A 197 33.14 12.00 -32.72
N LEU A 198 32.17 12.91 -32.71
CA LEU A 198 31.32 13.19 -33.88
C LEU A 198 32.14 13.79 -35.03
N GLU A 199 33.08 14.68 -34.73
CA GLU A 199 33.97 15.30 -35.72
C GLU A 199 34.94 14.28 -36.33
N GLU A 200 35.53 13.40 -35.51
CA GLU A 200 36.35 12.28 -36.01
C GLU A 200 35.54 11.33 -36.90
N HIS A 201 34.31 11.01 -36.50
CA HIS A 201 33.44 10.14 -37.29
C HIS A 201 33.05 10.81 -38.62
N HIS A 202 32.82 12.13 -38.61
CA HIS A 202 32.57 12.91 -39.81
C HIS A 202 33.79 12.90 -40.75
N LEU A 203 35.00 13.14 -40.23
CA LEU A 203 36.25 13.09 -41.02
C LEU A 203 36.50 11.71 -41.63
N LYS A 204 36.27 10.63 -40.86
CA LYS A 204 36.36 9.25 -41.37
C LYS A 204 35.33 8.98 -42.48
N ALA A 205 34.10 9.49 -42.34
CA ALA A 205 33.07 9.36 -43.35
C ALA A 205 33.40 10.14 -44.64
N VAL A 206 33.98 11.34 -44.53
CA VAL A 206 34.47 12.13 -45.66
C VAL A 206 35.61 11.40 -46.38
N ALA A 207 36.62 10.92 -45.66
CA ALA A 207 37.73 10.16 -46.24
C ALA A 207 37.25 8.87 -46.95
N ALA A 208 36.28 8.16 -46.36
CA ALA A 208 35.66 6.99 -46.99
C ALA A 208 34.90 7.34 -48.28
N ARG A 209 34.24 8.51 -48.32
CA ARG A 209 33.54 9.00 -49.51
C ARG A 209 34.53 9.38 -50.62
N GLU A 210 35.62 10.07 -50.28
CA GLU A 210 36.68 10.42 -51.24
C GLU A 210 37.33 9.17 -51.83
N LYS A 211 37.62 8.16 -50.99
CA LYS A 211 38.15 6.87 -51.46
C LYS A 211 37.19 6.18 -52.42
N ARG A 212 35.88 6.16 -52.13
CA ARG A 212 34.86 5.59 -53.04
C ARG A 212 34.78 6.34 -54.37
N LEU A 213 34.93 7.67 -54.35
CA LEU A 213 34.96 8.49 -55.57
C LEU A 213 36.22 8.21 -56.40
N ALA A 214 37.38 8.08 -55.75
CA ALA A 214 38.63 7.70 -56.41
C ALA A 214 38.56 6.29 -57.02
N ASP A 215 38.02 5.31 -56.28
CA ASP A 215 37.82 3.94 -56.77
C ASP A 215 36.82 3.90 -57.94
N ALA A 216 35.78 4.73 -57.91
CA ALA A 216 34.84 4.87 -59.01
C ALA A 216 35.49 5.49 -60.25
N ALA A 217 36.31 6.54 -60.08
CA ALA A 217 37.06 7.16 -61.16
C ALA A 217 38.07 6.18 -61.79
N ALA A 218 38.80 5.41 -60.96
CA ALA A 218 39.71 4.37 -61.43
C ALA A 218 39.00 3.26 -62.22
N LYS A 219 37.79 2.86 -61.79
CA LYS A 219 36.96 1.91 -62.54
C LYS A 219 36.48 2.46 -63.88
N VAL A 220 36.17 3.76 -63.96
CA VAL A 220 35.81 4.42 -65.22
C VAL A 220 37.01 4.45 -66.16
N ALA A 221 38.18 4.88 -65.68
CA ALA A 221 39.42 4.90 -66.45
C ALA A 221 39.80 3.51 -66.98
N ALA A 222 39.75 2.47 -66.14
CA ALA A 222 40.00 1.09 -66.55
C ALA A 222 38.98 0.56 -67.58
N ARG A 223 37.74 1.08 -67.56
CA ARG A 223 36.70 0.73 -68.52
C ARG A 223 36.94 1.41 -69.87
N GLU A 224 37.45 2.64 -69.87
CA GLU A 224 37.87 3.34 -71.08
C GLU A 224 39.12 2.70 -71.69
N GLU A 225 40.14 2.36 -70.90
CA GLU A 225 41.31 1.63 -71.39
C GLU A 225 40.93 0.30 -72.03
N ARG A 226 40.02 -0.47 -71.41
CA ARG A 226 39.51 -1.72 -71.99
C ARG A 226 38.70 -1.49 -73.27
N LYS A 227 38.02 -0.35 -73.39
CA LYS A 227 37.28 0.02 -74.60
C LYS A 227 38.26 0.36 -75.73
N LEU A 228 39.28 1.15 -75.42
CA LEU A 228 40.35 1.53 -76.34
C LEU A 228 41.15 0.29 -76.79
N ALA A 229 41.48 -0.61 -75.87
CA ALA A 229 42.17 -1.86 -76.18
C ALA A 229 41.34 -2.77 -77.10
N ARG A 230 40.02 -2.85 -76.90
CA ARG A 230 39.11 -3.59 -77.80
C ARG A 230 38.97 -2.95 -79.17
N GLU A 231 39.03 -1.62 -79.24
CA GLU A 231 39.04 -0.87 -80.49
C GLU A 231 40.34 -1.11 -81.26
N LEU A 232 41.48 -1.04 -80.56
CA LEU A 232 42.81 -1.36 -81.11
C LEU A 232 42.89 -2.82 -81.56
N GLU A 233 42.32 -3.75 -80.80
CA GLU A 233 42.27 -5.18 -81.15
C GLU A 233 41.38 -5.42 -82.39
N LYS A 234 40.24 -4.73 -82.50
CA LYS A 234 39.42 -4.74 -83.73
C LYS A 234 40.18 -4.16 -84.92
N GLN A 235 40.95 -3.10 -84.71
CA GLN A 235 41.75 -2.45 -85.73
C GLN A 235 42.89 -3.38 -86.19
N LEU A 236 43.60 -4.00 -85.24
CA LEU A 236 44.63 -5.00 -85.49
C LEU A 236 44.07 -6.25 -86.19
N GLN A 237 42.88 -6.73 -85.81
CA GLN A 237 42.22 -7.85 -86.51
C GLN A 237 41.78 -7.47 -87.93
N ASN A 238 41.35 -6.23 -88.17
CA ASN A 238 41.10 -5.71 -89.51
C ASN A 238 42.40 -5.58 -90.32
N ASP A 239 43.47 -5.07 -89.73
CA ASP A 239 44.78 -4.91 -90.35
C ASP A 239 45.41 -6.27 -90.66
N ILE A 240 45.25 -7.29 -89.80
CA ILE A 240 45.65 -8.67 -90.05
C ILE A 240 44.79 -9.30 -91.17
N LYS A 241 43.49 -8.97 -91.26
CA LYS A 241 42.62 -9.37 -92.39
C LYS A 241 43.07 -8.75 -93.70
N ILE A 242 43.52 -7.50 -93.68
CA ILE A 242 44.07 -6.78 -94.83
C ILE A 242 45.46 -7.33 -95.21
N ALA A 243 46.33 -7.59 -94.23
CA ALA A 243 47.67 -8.15 -94.41
C ALA A 243 47.66 -9.62 -94.88
N LYS A 244 46.66 -10.42 -94.53
CA LYS A 244 46.47 -11.77 -95.10
C LYS A 244 45.93 -11.77 -96.54
N LYS A 245 45.50 -10.62 -97.06
CA LYS A 245 45.10 -10.43 -98.48
C LYS A 245 46.19 -9.76 -99.34
N GLY A 246 47.31 -9.32 -98.77
CA GLY A 246 48.41 -8.66 -99.50
C GLY A 246 49.78 -9.23 -99.14
N LYS A 247 50.36 -10.01 -100.05
CA LYS A 247 51.73 -10.56 -99.94
C LYS A 247 52.82 -9.45 -100.00
N ARG A 248 53.93 -9.75 -99.32
CA ARG A 248 55.34 -9.36 -99.56
C ARG A 248 55.85 -8.00 -99.03
N GLN A 249 57.01 -8.12 -98.39
CA GLN A 249 58.22 -7.26 -98.38
C GLN A 249 58.71 -6.69 -97.03
N SER A 250 60.04 -6.78 -96.92
CA SER A 250 60.99 -6.52 -95.83
C SER A 250 61.17 -5.06 -95.42
N LEU A 251 61.63 -4.78 -94.19
CA LEU A 251 62.98 -4.25 -93.83
C LEU A 251 63.05 -3.64 -92.39
N LYS A 252 64.29 -3.64 -91.86
CA LYS A 252 64.89 -3.13 -90.60
C LYS A 252 64.62 -1.62 -90.31
N PRO A 253 64.83 -1.02 -89.08
CA PRO A 253 66.13 -0.77 -88.35
C PRO A 253 66.04 -0.76 -86.78
N SER A 254 67.12 -0.95 -85.97
CA SER A 254 68.13 0.01 -85.41
C SER A 254 67.57 1.40 -85.03
N LYS A 255 67.83 2.08 -83.90
CA LYS A 255 69.02 2.23 -83.02
C LYS A 255 68.58 2.92 -81.70
N ALA A 256 69.41 2.79 -80.67
CA ALA A 256 69.27 3.40 -79.34
C ALA A 256 69.73 4.88 -79.29
N THR A 257 69.18 5.64 -78.34
CA THR A 257 69.81 6.82 -77.72
C THR A 257 69.41 6.93 -76.24
N THR A 258 70.42 7.14 -75.41
CA THR A 258 70.47 7.29 -73.94
C THR A 258 70.09 8.71 -73.48
N ILE A 259 69.45 8.86 -72.30
CA ILE A 259 69.68 10.00 -71.38
C ILE A 259 69.69 9.48 -69.92
N VAL A 260 70.58 10.10 -69.13
CA VAL A 260 71.15 9.77 -67.81
C VAL A 260 70.32 10.33 -66.65
N VAL A 261 70.35 9.67 -65.48
CA VAL A 261 70.17 10.31 -64.16
C VAL A 261 71.14 9.67 -63.15
N VAL A 262 71.77 10.51 -62.31
CA VAL A 262 72.69 10.16 -61.21
C VAL A 262 72.13 10.75 -59.91
N ASN A 263 72.10 9.97 -58.82
CA ASN A 263 72.68 10.31 -57.49
C ASN A 263 72.40 9.25 -56.41
N GLU A 264 73.51 8.67 -55.93
CA GLU A 264 74.00 8.31 -54.58
C GLU A 264 73.04 8.22 -53.34
N ASP A 265 73.06 7.02 -52.71
CA ASP A 265 73.39 6.65 -51.29
C ASP A 265 72.69 7.27 -50.04
N PRO A 266 72.73 6.65 -48.82
CA PRO A 266 72.22 5.32 -48.43
C PRO A 266 71.57 5.25 -46.99
N ALA A 267 71.17 4.03 -46.56
CA ALA A 267 71.08 3.46 -45.17
C ALA A 267 69.70 3.11 -44.53
N GLU A 268 69.56 1.80 -44.23
CA GLU A 268 68.95 1.04 -43.09
C GLU A 268 67.56 1.44 -42.50
N ALA A 269 66.65 0.56 -42.04
CA ALA A 269 66.76 -0.79 -41.48
C ALA A 269 65.43 -1.60 -41.57
N GLN A 270 65.56 -2.88 -41.95
CA GLN A 270 65.06 -4.12 -41.32
C GLN A 270 63.56 -4.45 -41.01
N TYR A 271 63.23 -5.68 -41.46
CA TYR A 271 62.25 -6.70 -41.00
C TYR A 271 60.75 -6.41 -41.08
N ASN A 272 59.84 -7.34 -41.39
CA ASN A 272 59.77 -8.58 -42.18
C ASN A 272 58.29 -8.98 -42.07
N CYS A 273 57.59 -9.25 -43.18
CA CYS A 273 56.20 -9.70 -43.14
C CYS A 273 56.07 -10.90 -44.07
N ASN A 274 55.99 -12.10 -43.49
CA ASN A 274 55.79 -13.33 -44.24
C ASN A 274 54.31 -13.69 -44.25
N THR A 275 53.81 -13.77 -45.48
CA THR A 275 52.56 -14.40 -45.89
C THR A 275 52.78 -15.90 -46.08
N LYS A 276 51.68 -16.68 -46.10
CA LYS A 276 51.30 -17.67 -47.16
C LYS A 276 50.40 -18.78 -46.61
N GLU A 277 49.22 -18.98 -47.21
CA GLU A 277 48.84 -20.09 -48.14
C GLU A 277 48.04 -21.19 -47.38
N SER A 278 47.09 -21.96 -47.91
CA SER A 278 46.51 -22.14 -49.25
C SER A 278 45.25 -23.05 -49.21
N ARG A 279 44.45 -22.98 -50.30
CA ARG A 279 43.80 -24.06 -51.10
C ARG A 279 42.70 -25.02 -50.55
N ASN A 280 41.59 -25.00 -51.32
CA ASN A 280 40.61 -26.04 -51.73
C ASN A 280 40.82 -27.52 -51.33
N ASN A 281 39.74 -28.22 -50.92
CA ASN A 281 38.93 -29.10 -51.79
C ASN A 281 37.70 -29.73 -51.08
N SER A 282 36.76 -30.17 -51.90
CA SER A 282 35.50 -30.89 -51.65
C SER A 282 35.58 -32.19 -50.82
N ASN A 283 34.56 -32.50 -50.00
CA ASN A 283 33.88 -33.82 -49.94
C ASN A 283 32.68 -33.88 -48.96
N GLN A 284 31.79 -34.84 -49.25
CA GLN A 284 30.50 -35.17 -48.63
C GLN A 284 30.58 -35.82 -47.23
N ALA A 285 29.46 -35.72 -46.49
CA ALA A 285 28.87 -36.65 -45.51
C ALA A 285 29.57 -36.99 -44.15
N MET A 286 29.01 -36.50 -43.03
CA MET A 286 28.37 -37.25 -41.92
C MET A 286 28.21 -36.39 -40.64
N PRO A 287 27.15 -36.59 -39.82
CA PRO A 287 26.92 -35.85 -38.57
C PRO A 287 27.76 -36.39 -37.40
N SER A 288 28.23 -35.50 -36.51
CA SER A 288 29.06 -35.84 -35.35
C SER A 288 28.24 -36.26 -34.12
N LEU A 289 28.83 -37.21 -33.38
CA LEU A 289 28.33 -37.87 -32.17
C LEU A 289 28.16 -36.92 -30.97
N THR A 290 26.98 -36.34 -30.76
CA THR A 290 26.65 -35.65 -29.50
C THR A 290 25.33 -36.10 -28.86
N SER A 291 24.59 -37.02 -29.47
CA SER A 291 23.34 -37.59 -28.92
C SER A 291 23.53 -38.88 -28.10
N LEU A 292 24.70 -39.54 -28.20
CA LEU A 292 24.96 -40.82 -27.51
C LEU A 292 25.52 -40.68 -26.08
N PHE A 293 25.93 -39.49 -25.67
CA PHE A 293 26.51 -39.26 -24.34
C PHE A 293 25.43 -39.07 -23.24
N TRP A 294 24.21 -38.67 -23.61
CA TRP A 294 23.14 -38.36 -22.65
C TRP A 294 22.16 -39.49 -22.38
N VAL A 295 22.13 -40.52 -23.24
CA VAL A 295 21.33 -41.74 -23.04
C VAL A 295 22.09 -42.79 -22.23
N SER A 296 23.43 -42.73 -22.21
CA SER A 296 24.28 -43.75 -21.59
C SER A 296 24.51 -43.54 -20.08
N VAL A 297 24.42 -42.30 -19.57
CA VAL A 297 24.65 -41.99 -18.14
C VAL A 297 23.59 -42.60 -17.20
N PRO A 298 22.27 -42.53 -17.49
CA PRO A 298 21.26 -43.15 -16.63
C PRO A 298 21.35 -44.68 -16.62
N ILE A 299 21.73 -45.27 -17.75
CA ILE A 299 21.88 -46.72 -17.93
C ILE A 299 23.13 -47.24 -17.21
N LEU A 300 24.25 -46.50 -17.27
CA LEU A 300 25.47 -46.81 -16.50
C LEU A 300 25.23 -46.67 -14.99
N LEU A 301 24.50 -45.65 -14.55
CA LEU A 301 24.17 -45.46 -13.14
C LEU A 301 23.27 -46.60 -12.61
N ALA A 302 22.28 -47.02 -13.40
CA ALA A 302 21.43 -48.16 -13.07
C ALA A 302 22.21 -49.50 -13.04
N ALA A 303 23.16 -49.70 -13.95
CA ALA A 303 24.02 -50.88 -13.98
C ALA A 303 24.98 -50.97 -12.79
N VAL A 304 25.54 -49.84 -12.34
CA VAL A 304 26.41 -49.76 -11.15
C VAL A 304 25.61 -50.02 -9.88
N LEU A 305 24.40 -49.45 -9.74
CA LEU A 305 23.53 -49.70 -8.60
C LEU A 305 23.06 -51.16 -8.52
N TYR A 306 22.82 -51.79 -9.67
CA TYR A 306 22.50 -53.22 -9.76
C TYR A 306 23.68 -54.11 -9.37
N GLN A 307 24.92 -53.79 -9.81
CA GLN A 307 26.12 -54.54 -9.42
C GLN A 307 26.50 -54.39 -7.94
N LEU A 308 26.09 -53.30 -7.30
CA LEU A 308 26.27 -53.07 -5.86
C LEU A 308 25.14 -53.68 -5.00
N GLY A 309 24.18 -54.39 -5.61
CA GLY A 309 23.15 -55.15 -4.89
C GLY A 309 22.07 -54.30 -4.22
N ILE A 310 21.88 -53.04 -4.65
CA ILE A 310 20.88 -52.13 -4.08
C ILE A 310 19.54 -52.31 -4.82
N PRO A 311 18.47 -52.80 -4.18
CA PRO A 311 17.18 -53.05 -4.83
C PRO A 311 16.46 -51.74 -5.22
N PRO A 312 15.63 -51.73 -6.27
CA PRO A 312 15.08 -50.50 -6.88
C PRO A 312 13.92 -49.87 -6.09
N THR A 313 13.81 -50.12 -4.78
CA THR A 313 12.62 -49.75 -3.98
C THR A 313 12.93 -48.95 -2.72
N THR A 314 14.09 -48.29 -2.63
CA THR A 314 14.35 -47.30 -1.58
C THR A 314 14.44 -45.88 -2.16
N THR A 315 13.51 -45.04 -1.69
CA THR A 315 13.33 -43.62 -1.99
C THR A 315 14.62 -42.82 -1.92
N LEU A 316 15.12 -42.44 -3.10
CA LEU A 316 16.25 -41.51 -3.28
C LEU A 316 15.81 -40.04 -3.15
N THR A 317 14.81 -39.75 -2.30
CA THR A 317 14.23 -38.41 -2.12
C THR A 317 14.74 -37.67 -0.88
N SER A 318 15.60 -38.28 -0.05
CA SER A 318 16.04 -37.67 1.22
C SER A 318 17.51 -37.21 1.26
N LEU A 319 18.24 -37.20 0.14
CA LEU A 319 19.68 -36.88 0.14
C LEU A 319 20.12 -35.74 -0.79
N LEU A 320 19.21 -35.05 -1.49
CA LEU A 320 19.57 -33.93 -2.36
C LEU A 320 18.49 -32.84 -2.42
N PRO A 321 18.48 -31.86 -1.49
CA PRO A 321 17.98 -30.54 -1.81
C PRO A 321 19.07 -29.75 -2.53
N ASP A 322 18.70 -29.03 -3.59
CA ASP A 322 19.51 -28.00 -4.28
C ASP A 322 20.62 -28.44 -5.26
N LEU A 323 20.33 -29.36 -6.18
CA LEU A 323 21.03 -29.32 -7.48
C LEU A 323 20.21 -28.56 -8.51
N LEU A 324 20.81 -27.49 -9.05
CA LEU A 324 20.38 -26.68 -10.19
C LEU A 324 19.81 -27.51 -11.35
N VAL A 325 20.29 -28.74 -11.51
CA VAL A 325 19.86 -29.73 -12.52
C VAL A 325 18.39 -30.15 -12.36
N PHE A 326 17.85 -30.25 -11.14
CA PHE A 326 16.43 -30.60 -10.94
C PHE A 326 15.49 -29.42 -11.22
N LYS A 327 15.91 -28.17 -10.94
CA LYS A 327 15.19 -26.96 -11.39
C LYS A 327 15.21 -26.83 -12.92
N ILE A 328 16.35 -27.14 -13.55
CA ILE A 328 16.49 -27.13 -15.00
C ILE A 328 15.64 -28.24 -15.65
N LEU A 329 15.68 -29.48 -15.13
CA LEU A 329 14.88 -30.59 -15.65
C LEU A 329 13.38 -30.39 -15.42
N ARG A 330 12.96 -29.85 -14.27
CA ARG A 330 11.56 -29.49 -14.03
C ARG A 330 11.08 -28.41 -15.01
N ASN A 331 11.88 -27.38 -15.28
CA ASN A 331 11.53 -26.35 -16.28
C ASN A 331 11.49 -26.89 -17.73
N ILE A 332 12.22 -27.96 -18.04
CA ILE A 332 12.22 -28.57 -19.38
C ILE A 332 11.00 -29.49 -19.60
N PHE A 333 10.46 -30.09 -18.54
CA PHE A 333 9.33 -31.03 -18.62
C PHE A 333 8.01 -30.51 -18.03
N THR A 334 7.94 -29.25 -17.57
CA THR A 334 6.66 -28.62 -17.24
C THR A 334 5.85 -28.40 -18.51
N THR A 335 4.75 -29.14 -18.65
CA THR A 335 3.72 -28.87 -19.64
C THR A 335 3.18 -27.46 -19.41
N SER A 336 3.59 -26.50 -20.23
CA SER A 336 3.04 -25.14 -20.21
C SER A 336 1.90 -25.04 -21.21
N THR A 337 0.76 -24.51 -20.78
CA THR A 337 -0.36 -24.22 -21.69
C THR A 337 -0.24 -22.80 -22.20
N THR A 338 -0.29 -22.62 -23.52
CA THR A 338 -0.29 -21.29 -24.14
C THR A 338 -1.71 -20.81 -24.34
N HIS A 339 -1.96 -19.56 -23.97
CA HIS A 339 -3.23 -18.86 -24.14
C HIS A 339 -2.98 -17.66 -25.05
N CYS A 340 -3.78 -17.54 -26.10
CA CYS A 340 -3.75 -16.41 -27.03
C CYS A 340 -5.13 -15.76 -27.06
N TYR A 341 -5.17 -14.43 -27.05
CA TYR A 341 -6.37 -13.60 -27.02
C TYR A 341 -6.32 -12.52 -28.11
N ALA A 342 -7.36 -11.70 -28.24
CA ALA A 342 -7.35 -10.58 -29.21
C ALA A 342 -6.38 -9.47 -28.81
N SER A 343 -6.22 -9.22 -27.50
CA SER A 343 -5.16 -8.40 -26.95
C SER A 343 -4.89 -8.77 -25.49
N VAL A 344 -3.68 -8.47 -25.00
CA VAL A 344 -3.27 -8.65 -23.61
C VAL A 344 -2.58 -7.37 -23.14
N LYS A 345 -3.23 -6.62 -22.24
CA LYS A 345 -2.61 -5.55 -21.47
C LYS A 345 -1.87 -6.17 -20.29
N THR A 346 -0.58 -5.89 -20.14
CA THR A 346 0.25 -6.62 -19.17
C THR A 346 0.57 -5.83 -17.91
N LEU A 347 0.55 -4.50 -18.00
CA LEU A 347 1.13 -3.57 -17.00
C LEU A 347 2.60 -3.86 -16.66
N SER A 348 3.30 -4.60 -17.51
CA SER A 348 4.73 -4.83 -17.40
C SER A 348 5.47 -3.68 -18.10
N PRO A 349 6.51 -3.08 -17.47
CA PRO A 349 7.31 -2.03 -18.10
C PRO A 349 8.11 -2.53 -19.31
N THR A 350 8.32 -3.84 -19.45
CA THR A 350 9.13 -4.41 -20.54
C THR A 350 8.32 -4.81 -21.77
N ILE A 351 7.09 -5.29 -21.58
CA ILE A 351 6.20 -5.78 -22.65
C ILE A 351 4.80 -5.27 -22.33
N PRO A 352 4.46 -4.00 -22.60
CA PRO A 352 3.19 -3.40 -22.14
C PRO A 352 1.95 -4.01 -22.81
N LEU A 353 2.11 -4.52 -24.03
CA LEU A 353 1.08 -5.20 -24.81
C LEU A 353 1.61 -6.55 -25.33
N ALA A 354 0.76 -7.56 -25.33
CA ALA A 354 1.02 -8.88 -25.87
C ALA A 354 -0.25 -9.46 -26.52
N GLU A 355 -0.14 -10.64 -27.11
CA GLU A 355 -1.27 -11.40 -27.67
C GLU A 355 -1.37 -12.79 -27.04
N CYS A 356 -0.21 -13.35 -26.65
CA CYS A 356 -0.11 -14.68 -26.09
C CYS A 356 0.77 -14.72 -24.84
N PHE A 357 0.48 -15.67 -23.97
CA PHE A 357 1.33 -16.03 -22.84
C PHE A 357 1.23 -17.52 -22.53
N SER A 358 2.27 -18.07 -21.91
CA SER A 358 2.33 -19.47 -21.48
C SER A 358 2.25 -19.56 -19.95
N VAL A 359 1.49 -20.52 -19.44
CA VAL A 359 1.27 -20.75 -18.00
C VAL A 359 1.80 -22.13 -17.62
N SER A 360 2.57 -22.22 -16.53
CA SER A 360 3.05 -23.50 -15.99
C SER A 360 1.94 -24.23 -15.22
N ALA A 361 2.15 -25.54 -14.97
CA ALA A 361 1.28 -26.32 -14.09
C ALA A 361 1.18 -25.77 -12.65
N ASP A 362 2.20 -25.01 -12.21
CA ASP A 362 2.23 -24.35 -10.89
C ASP A 362 1.48 -23.00 -10.89
N GLY A 363 0.83 -22.61 -11.99
CA GLY A 363 0.06 -21.37 -12.07
C GLY A 363 0.90 -20.11 -12.15
N ILE A 364 2.04 -20.16 -12.88
CA ILE A 364 2.95 -19.03 -13.09
C ILE A 364 3.06 -18.72 -14.58
N PHE A 365 3.08 -17.44 -14.95
CA PHE A 365 3.39 -17.03 -16.33
C PHE A 365 4.87 -17.36 -16.64
N THR A 366 5.14 -18.13 -17.69
CA THR A 366 6.51 -18.51 -18.09
C THR A 366 7.03 -17.69 -19.27
N ARG A 367 6.13 -17.29 -20.18
CA ARG A 367 6.44 -16.50 -21.37
C ARG A 367 5.28 -15.55 -21.68
N VAL A 368 5.59 -14.36 -22.18
CA VAL A 368 4.64 -13.36 -22.66
C VAL A 368 5.20 -12.79 -23.96
N PHE A 369 4.43 -12.82 -25.06
CA PHE A 369 4.93 -12.50 -26.40
C PHE A 369 3.82 -12.07 -27.38
N LEU A 370 4.23 -11.45 -28.49
CA LEU A 370 3.38 -11.16 -29.65
C LEU A 370 3.41 -12.37 -30.60
N ASP A 371 2.25 -12.72 -31.16
CA ASP A 371 2.04 -13.98 -31.91
C ASP A 371 2.95 -14.06 -33.16
N GLU A 372 3.26 -12.91 -33.77
CA GLU A 372 4.10 -12.82 -34.98
C GLU A 372 5.52 -13.39 -34.82
N THR A 373 5.98 -13.67 -33.59
CA THR A 373 7.35 -14.10 -33.30
C THR A 373 7.53 -15.60 -33.07
N SER A 374 6.46 -16.43 -33.15
CA SER A 374 6.54 -17.88 -32.85
C SER A 374 6.02 -18.80 -33.97
N PHE A 375 6.88 -19.68 -34.47
CA PHE A 375 6.64 -20.52 -35.67
C PHE A 375 5.80 -21.80 -35.46
N GLU A 376 5.30 -22.14 -34.27
CA GLU A 376 4.63 -23.43 -34.01
C GLU A 376 3.47 -23.39 -32.99
N VAL A 377 2.82 -22.24 -32.75
CA VAL A 377 1.64 -22.22 -31.88
C VAL A 377 0.39 -22.60 -32.69
N THR A 378 -0.19 -23.75 -32.38
CA THR A 378 -1.51 -24.14 -32.91
C THR A 378 -2.56 -23.10 -32.52
N LYS A 379 -3.10 -22.44 -33.56
CA LYS A 379 -4.10 -21.36 -33.52
C LYS A 379 -5.44 -21.85 -32.95
N GLU A 380 -5.64 -21.67 -31.65
CA GLU A 380 -6.97 -21.42 -31.09
C GLU A 380 -6.94 -20.10 -30.34
N GLN A 381 -7.03 -19.00 -31.08
CA GLN A 381 -7.17 -17.66 -30.50
C GLN A 381 -8.51 -17.60 -29.76
N ARG A 382 -8.45 -17.41 -28.44
CA ARG A 382 -9.63 -17.29 -27.59
C ARG A 382 -10.26 -15.90 -27.81
N LYS A 383 -11.59 -15.84 -27.81
CA LYS A 383 -12.32 -14.57 -27.85
C LYS A 383 -12.06 -13.76 -26.57
N GLY A 384 -11.95 -12.44 -26.71
CA GLY A 384 -11.85 -11.48 -25.60
C GLY A 384 -10.49 -10.81 -25.47
N HIS A 385 -10.43 -9.85 -24.54
CA HIS A 385 -9.28 -8.99 -24.27
C HIS A 385 -8.83 -9.17 -22.82
N VAL A 386 -7.53 -9.35 -22.61
CA VAL A 386 -6.97 -9.64 -21.29
C VAL A 386 -6.44 -8.38 -20.62
N ILE A 387 -6.75 -8.24 -19.34
CA ILE A 387 -6.05 -7.34 -18.40
C ILE A 387 -5.47 -8.18 -17.24
N PRO A 388 -4.48 -7.67 -16.49
CA PRO A 388 -3.99 -8.36 -15.30
C PRO A 388 -5.13 -8.58 -14.30
N GLY A 389 -5.03 -9.63 -13.48
CA GLY A 389 -6.04 -9.90 -12.46
C GLY A 389 -6.25 -8.72 -11.52
N LEU A 390 -7.51 -8.39 -11.23
CA LEU A 390 -7.88 -7.23 -10.41
C LEU A 390 -7.75 -7.56 -8.93
N TRP A 391 -7.32 -6.57 -8.15
CA TRP A 391 -7.14 -6.64 -6.71
C TRP A 391 -7.97 -5.58 -6.01
N ASP A 392 -8.67 -5.97 -4.95
CA ASP A 392 -9.25 -5.01 -4.02
C ASP A 392 -8.28 -4.72 -2.86
N GLY A 393 -7.85 -3.46 -2.74
CA GLY A 393 -6.85 -3.04 -1.77
C GLY A 393 -7.31 -2.97 -0.32
N HIS A 394 -8.61 -3.07 -0.06
CA HIS A 394 -9.23 -3.08 1.28
C HIS A 394 -10.67 -3.59 1.21
N GLY A 395 -10.98 -4.70 1.86
CA GLY A 395 -12.36 -5.18 2.06
C GLY A 395 -12.45 -6.17 3.22
N HIS A 396 -13.63 -6.75 3.43
CA HIS A 396 -13.92 -7.66 4.55
C HIS A 396 -14.56 -8.95 4.03
N LEU A 397 -13.75 -9.98 3.77
CA LEU A 397 -14.17 -11.19 3.05
C LEU A 397 -15.26 -11.96 3.81
N SER A 398 -15.05 -12.21 5.10
CA SER A 398 -15.98 -12.96 5.94
C SER A 398 -17.30 -12.21 6.13
N GLN A 399 -17.24 -10.88 6.32
CA GLN A 399 -18.42 -10.03 6.45
C GLN A 399 -19.21 -9.95 5.14
N PHE A 400 -18.53 -9.93 3.99
CA PHE A 400 -19.20 -10.01 2.69
C PHE A 400 -19.92 -11.34 2.50
N GLY A 401 -19.30 -12.44 2.92
CA GLY A 401 -19.96 -13.75 2.95
C GLY A 401 -21.20 -13.76 3.86
N GLU A 402 -21.13 -13.14 5.05
CA GLU A 402 -22.28 -12.98 5.93
C GLU A 402 -23.37 -12.10 5.29
N LEU A 403 -23.01 -11.02 4.58
CA LEU A 403 -23.95 -10.16 3.86
C LEU A 403 -24.77 -10.93 2.82
N LEU A 404 -24.12 -11.79 2.02
CA LEU A 404 -24.79 -12.64 1.03
C LEU A 404 -25.86 -13.55 1.66
N HIS A 405 -25.72 -13.80 2.96
CA HIS A 405 -26.63 -14.58 3.78
C HIS A 405 -27.41 -13.71 4.78
N SER A 406 -27.56 -12.42 4.53
CA SER A 406 -28.31 -11.45 5.35
C SER A 406 -29.36 -10.70 4.54
N VAL A 407 -30.15 -9.86 5.19
CA VAL A 407 -31.09 -8.97 4.49
C VAL A 407 -30.33 -7.78 3.90
N ASP A 408 -30.38 -7.65 2.58
CA ASP A 408 -29.89 -6.45 1.87
C ASP A 408 -30.84 -5.26 2.13
N LEU A 409 -30.37 -4.27 2.87
CA LEU A 409 -31.08 -3.03 3.16
C LEU A 409 -30.54 -1.83 2.36
N PHE A 410 -29.53 -2.02 1.51
CA PHE A 410 -28.97 -0.94 0.71
C PHE A 410 -30.05 -0.31 -0.18
N GLY A 411 -30.09 1.02 -0.16
CA GLY A 411 -31.05 1.82 -0.91
C GLY A 411 -32.51 1.69 -0.46
N ALA A 412 -32.79 1.18 0.74
CA ALA A 412 -34.13 1.17 1.31
C ALA A 412 -34.61 2.60 1.62
N ARG A 413 -35.72 3.02 1.00
CA ARG A 413 -36.26 4.39 1.12
C ARG A 413 -37.26 4.49 2.25
N GLY A 414 -36.80 4.28 3.48
CA GLY A 414 -37.62 4.38 4.69
C GLY A 414 -37.86 3.05 5.43
N LEU A 415 -38.39 3.18 6.65
CA LEU A 415 -38.60 2.05 7.58
C LEU A 415 -39.54 0.97 7.04
N GLU A 416 -40.59 1.33 6.31
CA GLU A 416 -41.55 0.35 5.78
C GLU A 416 -40.91 -0.58 4.74
N GLU A 417 -39.96 -0.09 3.95
CA GLU A 417 -39.22 -0.93 3.02
C GLU A 417 -38.30 -1.90 3.77
N VAL A 418 -37.60 -1.42 4.81
CA VAL A 418 -36.78 -2.28 5.68
C VAL A 418 -37.63 -3.40 6.28
N LYS A 419 -38.78 -3.07 6.87
CA LYS A 419 -39.71 -4.05 7.47
C LYS A 419 -40.17 -5.09 6.45
N ARG A 420 -40.53 -4.66 5.24
CA ARG A 420 -40.95 -5.56 4.15
C ARG A 420 -39.83 -6.52 3.74
N ARG A 421 -38.58 -6.03 3.61
CA ARG A 421 -37.42 -6.86 3.26
C ARG A 421 -37.09 -7.88 4.37
N LEU A 422 -37.15 -7.46 5.63
CA LEU A 422 -36.98 -8.36 6.79
C LEU A 422 -38.02 -9.48 6.81
N LYS A 423 -39.30 -9.13 6.62
CA LYS A 423 -40.39 -10.11 6.58
C LYS A 423 -40.22 -11.10 5.42
N GLY A 424 -39.93 -10.61 4.22
CA GLY A 424 -39.72 -11.48 3.05
C GLY A 424 -38.54 -12.44 3.23
N TYR A 425 -37.44 -11.98 3.83
CA TYR A 425 -36.30 -12.86 4.14
C TYR A 425 -36.67 -13.93 5.18
N LYS A 426 -37.39 -13.53 6.24
CA LYS A 426 -37.84 -14.41 7.32
C LYS A 426 -38.77 -15.52 6.82
N GLU A 427 -39.65 -15.22 5.87
CA GLU A 427 -40.57 -16.21 5.25
C GLU A 427 -39.81 -17.33 4.54
N GLY A 428 -38.68 -17.02 3.90
CA GLY A 428 -37.81 -18.00 3.25
C GLY A 428 -36.86 -18.74 4.20
N LYS A 429 -36.61 -18.18 5.40
CA LYS A 429 -35.63 -18.69 6.39
C LYS A 429 -36.25 -18.69 7.81
N PRO A 430 -37.07 -19.70 8.15
CA PRO A 430 -37.77 -19.80 9.43
C PRO A 430 -36.87 -19.85 10.67
N GLU A 431 -35.59 -20.17 10.52
CA GLU A 431 -34.58 -20.18 11.58
C GLU A 431 -34.04 -18.78 11.92
N ALA A 432 -34.12 -17.81 11.00
CA ALA A 432 -33.62 -16.45 11.24
C ALA A 432 -34.41 -15.74 12.33
N GLY A 433 -33.77 -14.94 13.19
CA GLY A 433 -34.41 -14.29 14.34
C GLY A 433 -34.52 -15.17 15.59
N THR A 434 -34.00 -16.40 15.60
CA THR A 434 -33.90 -17.24 16.81
C THR A 434 -32.72 -16.83 17.68
N ARG A 435 -32.63 -17.37 18.90
CA ARG A 435 -31.51 -17.06 19.82
C ARG A 435 -30.17 -17.52 19.25
N GLU A 436 -30.16 -18.62 18.51
CA GLU A 436 -28.98 -19.22 17.88
C GLU A 436 -28.68 -18.59 16.51
N PHE A 437 -29.69 -18.07 15.82
CA PHE A 437 -29.57 -17.48 14.49
C PHE A 437 -30.29 -16.14 14.43
N TRP A 438 -29.60 -15.07 14.80
CA TRP A 438 -30.16 -13.73 14.73
C TRP A 438 -30.51 -13.36 13.29
N LEU A 439 -31.59 -12.59 13.11
CA LEU A 439 -31.94 -12.00 11.82
C LEU A 439 -31.00 -10.83 11.57
N ARG A 440 -30.10 -11.00 10.61
CA ARG A 440 -29.10 -10.01 10.20
C ARG A 440 -29.54 -9.25 8.96
N GLY A 441 -29.08 -8.01 8.83
CA GLY A 441 -29.22 -7.21 7.63
C GLY A 441 -28.23 -6.05 7.64
N VAL A 442 -27.89 -5.51 6.48
CA VAL A 442 -26.86 -4.47 6.33
C VAL A 442 -27.35 -3.43 5.33
N GLY A 443 -27.03 -2.15 5.58
CA GLY A 443 -27.24 -1.09 4.59
C GLY A 443 -28.33 -0.08 4.94
N TRP A 444 -28.82 -0.06 6.19
CA TRP A 444 -29.78 0.97 6.60
C TRP A 444 -29.10 2.34 6.78
N ASP A 445 -29.85 3.42 6.56
CA ASP A 445 -29.35 4.78 6.73
C ASP A 445 -30.41 5.66 7.40
N GLN A 446 -30.04 6.33 8.50
CA GLN A 446 -30.94 7.27 9.18
C GLN A 446 -31.29 8.49 8.33
N ASP A 447 -30.46 8.85 7.35
CA ASP A 447 -30.73 10.01 6.49
C ASP A 447 -31.95 9.71 5.58
N GLU A 448 -32.11 8.46 5.14
CA GLU A 448 -33.32 7.97 4.44
C GLU A 448 -34.55 7.92 5.36
N PHE A 449 -34.35 7.90 6.69
CA PHE A 449 -35.43 7.82 7.69
C PHE A 449 -35.78 9.19 8.29
N GLY A 450 -34.90 10.19 8.15
CA GLY A 450 -34.99 11.49 8.80
C GLY A 450 -34.77 11.48 10.32
N ARG A 451 -34.41 10.33 10.90
CA ARG A 451 -34.11 10.13 12.33
C ARG A 451 -33.35 8.83 12.55
N TRP A 452 -32.64 8.72 13.67
CA TRP A 452 -32.16 7.43 14.15
C TRP A 452 -33.34 6.46 14.35
N PRO A 453 -33.21 5.20 13.91
CA PRO A 453 -34.19 4.17 14.22
C PRO A 453 -34.16 3.83 15.72
N VAL A 454 -35.22 3.20 16.23
CA VAL A 454 -35.30 2.72 17.62
C VAL A 454 -35.68 1.25 17.68
N ALA A 455 -35.38 0.56 18.78
CA ALA A 455 -35.65 -0.88 18.92
C ALA A 455 -37.13 -1.26 18.64
N SER A 456 -38.08 -0.42 19.03
CA SER A 456 -39.52 -0.64 18.78
C SER A 456 -39.90 -0.57 17.30
N ASP A 457 -39.08 0.03 16.43
CA ASP A 457 -39.32 0.04 14.98
C ASP A 457 -39.16 -1.38 14.38
N LEU A 458 -38.51 -2.33 15.08
CA LEU A 458 -38.34 -3.74 14.69
C LEU A 458 -39.47 -4.65 15.20
N GLU A 459 -40.43 -4.14 15.97
CA GLU A 459 -41.65 -4.87 16.32
C GLU A 459 -42.67 -4.82 15.17
N ILE A 460 -42.31 -5.46 14.04
CA ILE A 460 -43.05 -5.36 12.76
C ILE A 460 -44.49 -5.88 12.89
N ASP A 461 -44.65 -7.06 13.49
CA ASP A 461 -45.91 -7.71 13.81
C ASP A 461 -45.69 -8.66 15.01
N GLU A 462 -46.72 -9.39 15.45
CA GLU A 462 -46.64 -10.32 16.59
C GLU A 462 -45.52 -11.36 16.43
N THR A 463 -45.12 -11.71 15.21
CA THR A 463 -44.05 -12.69 14.97
C THR A 463 -42.65 -12.13 15.25
N PHE A 464 -42.48 -10.81 15.27
CA PHE A 464 -41.19 -10.14 15.47
C PHE A 464 -40.89 -9.77 16.93
N LYS A 465 -41.89 -9.79 17.84
CA LYS A 465 -41.70 -9.43 19.26
C LYS A 465 -40.67 -10.28 19.99
N ASP A 466 -40.56 -11.55 19.62
CA ASP A 466 -39.62 -12.50 20.21
C ASP A 466 -38.37 -12.75 19.36
N GLN A 467 -38.16 -11.97 18.29
CA GLN A 467 -37.03 -12.17 17.38
C GLN A 467 -35.79 -11.40 17.80
N TYR A 468 -34.64 -12.06 17.70
CA TYR A 468 -33.33 -11.44 17.82
C TYR A 468 -32.92 -10.84 16.48
N VAL A 469 -33.06 -9.52 16.35
CA VAL A 469 -32.70 -8.78 15.14
C VAL A 469 -31.54 -7.83 15.42
N MET A 470 -30.54 -7.82 14.54
CA MET A 470 -29.39 -6.90 14.56
C MET A 470 -29.06 -6.49 13.13
N LEU A 471 -29.15 -5.19 12.84
CA LEU A 471 -28.99 -4.62 11.51
C LEU A 471 -27.83 -3.64 11.50
N ASP A 472 -26.88 -3.80 10.58
CA ASP A 472 -25.72 -2.94 10.42
C ASP A 472 -26.06 -1.73 9.54
N ARG A 473 -25.62 -0.54 9.97
CA ARG A 473 -25.73 0.71 9.21
C ARG A 473 -24.96 0.58 7.89
N ILE A 474 -25.31 1.40 6.91
CA ILE A 474 -24.61 1.48 5.61
C ILE A 474 -23.09 1.64 5.74
N ASP A 475 -22.61 2.36 6.76
CA ASP A 475 -21.17 2.53 7.04
C ASP A 475 -20.60 1.49 8.01
N VAL A 476 -21.38 0.50 8.46
CA VAL A 476 -21.03 -0.52 9.47
C VAL A 476 -20.53 -0.01 10.82
N HIS A 477 -20.56 1.31 11.07
CA HIS A 477 -20.13 1.95 12.30
C HIS A 477 -21.24 2.02 13.35
N CYS A 478 -22.46 1.57 13.02
CA CYS A 478 -23.56 1.45 13.95
C CYS A 478 -24.39 0.19 13.71
N ILE A 479 -24.96 -0.36 14.77
CA ILE A 479 -25.97 -1.43 14.71
C ILE A 479 -27.29 -0.96 15.30
N TRP A 480 -28.39 -1.43 14.71
CA TRP A 480 -29.76 -1.26 15.19
C TRP A 480 -30.33 -2.61 15.60
N VAL A 481 -30.75 -2.73 16.86
CA VAL A 481 -31.15 -3.99 17.48
C VAL A 481 -32.56 -3.98 18.04
N SER A 482 -33.20 -5.16 18.03
CA SER A 482 -34.53 -5.41 18.60
C SER A 482 -34.58 -5.28 20.14
N GLU A 483 -35.78 -5.08 20.70
CA GLU A 483 -36.01 -5.13 22.15
C GLU A 483 -35.59 -6.47 22.77
N LYS A 484 -35.71 -7.58 22.02
CA LYS A 484 -35.26 -8.89 22.46
C LYS A 484 -33.74 -8.95 22.66
N VAL A 485 -32.96 -8.32 21.78
CA VAL A 485 -31.51 -8.20 21.94
C VAL A 485 -31.18 -7.27 23.12
N LEU A 486 -31.90 -6.15 23.26
CA LEU A 486 -31.72 -5.24 24.41
C LEU A 486 -31.94 -5.94 25.75
N SER A 487 -32.83 -6.92 25.82
CA SER A 487 -33.08 -7.70 27.06
C SER A 487 -31.89 -8.57 27.51
N LEU A 488 -30.88 -8.76 26.66
CA LEU A 488 -29.64 -9.46 27.01
C LEU A 488 -28.61 -8.55 27.69
N LEU A 489 -28.74 -7.24 27.55
CA LEU A 489 -27.73 -6.26 27.94
C LEU A 489 -27.86 -5.83 29.40
N PRO A 490 -26.77 -5.35 30.03
CA PRO A 490 -26.84 -4.77 31.37
C PRO A 490 -27.75 -3.52 31.41
N SER A 491 -28.43 -3.33 32.54
CA SER A 491 -29.27 -2.16 32.80
C SER A 491 -28.90 -1.55 34.16
N PRO A 492 -28.44 -0.28 34.22
CA PRO A 492 -28.21 0.64 33.11
C PRO A 492 -27.02 0.21 32.21
N LEU A 493 -27.01 0.68 30.97
CA LEU A 493 -25.88 0.47 30.07
C LEU A 493 -24.62 1.18 30.60
N PRO A 494 -23.44 0.53 30.56
CA PRO A 494 -22.20 1.18 30.94
C PRO A 494 -21.80 2.25 29.92
N HIS A 495 -21.06 3.27 30.38
CA HIS A 495 -20.41 4.21 29.47
C HIS A 495 -19.18 3.56 28.82
N ILE A 496 -19.12 3.55 27.50
CA ILE A 496 -18.02 2.97 26.72
C ILE A 496 -17.24 4.10 26.01
N PRO A 497 -15.97 4.34 26.36
CA PRO A 497 -15.15 5.32 25.66
C PRO A 497 -15.02 5.01 24.17
N GLY A 498 -15.19 6.04 23.32
CA GLY A 498 -15.19 5.87 21.86
C GLY A 498 -16.40 5.10 21.33
N GLY A 499 -17.49 5.04 22.10
CA GLY A 499 -18.74 4.41 21.70
C GLY A 499 -19.93 5.29 22.08
N GLU A 500 -20.96 5.29 21.24
CA GLU A 500 -22.17 6.10 21.43
C GLU A 500 -23.44 5.25 21.31
N THR A 501 -24.50 5.67 21.99
CA THR A 501 -25.85 5.11 21.85
C THR A 501 -26.83 6.21 21.46
N PRO A 502 -26.86 6.62 20.17
CA PRO A 502 -27.59 7.83 19.75
C PRO A 502 -29.11 7.69 19.86
N ALA A 503 -29.64 6.46 19.88
CA ALA A 503 -31.04 6.16 20.10
C ALA A 503 -31.19 4.81 20.83
N LYS A 504 -32.36 4.57 21.44
CA LYS A 504 -32.63 3.29 22.12
C LYS A 504 -32.56 2.14 21.11
N GLY A 505 -31.59 1.24 21.28
CA GLY A 505 -31.37 0.14 20.34
C GLY A 505 -30.38 0.45 19.22
N VAL A 506 -29.76 1.63 19.21
CA VAL A 506 -28.67 1.95 18.29
C VAL A 506 -27.36 2.07 19.06
N PHE A 507 -26.34 1.35 18.63
CA PHE A 507 -25.01 1.33 19.23
C PHE A 507 -24.00 1.61 18.13
N CYS A 508 -23.08 2.55 18.35
CA CYS A 508 -22.06 2.94 17.38
C CYS A 508 -20.65 2.74 17.93
N ASP A 509 -19.72 2.42 17.04
CA ASP A 509 -18.31 2.21 17.32
C ASP A 509 -18.07 1.24 18.49
N ASN A 510 -17.28 1.61 19.51
CA ASN A 510 -16.96 0.71 20.63
C ASN A 510 -18.21 0.29 21.44
N ALA A 511 -19.32 1.02 21.35
CA ALA A 511 -20.56 0.61 22.03
C ALA A 511 -21.21 -0.63 21.39
N MET A 512 -20.86 -0.95 20.13
CA MET A 512 -21.32 -2.17 19.45
C MET A 512 -20.85 -3.44 20.17
N ASP A 513 -19.69 -3.40 20.83
CA ASP A 513 -19.10 -4.55 21.52
C ASP A 513 -20.03 -5.12 22.61
N LEU A 514 -20.84 -4.26 23.25
CA LEU A 514 -21.85 -4.68 24.23
C LEU A 514 -22.86 -5.66 23.64
N VAL A 515 -23.22 -5.47 22.38
CA VAL A 515 -24.14 -6.37 21.67
C VAL A 515 -23.38 -7.56 21.09
N LEU A 516 -22.23 -7.32 20.48
CA LEU A 516 -21.43 -8.35 19.79
C LEU A 516 -20.94 -9.45 20.74
N GLU A 517 -20.76 -9.16 22.03
CA GLU A 517 -20.45 -10.18 23.04
C GLU A 517 -21.56 -11.25 23.16
N HIS A 518 -22.82 -10.88 22.88
CA HIS A 518 -23.96 -11.78 22.89
C HIS A 518 -24.30 -12.36 21.52
N TYR A 519 -23.70 -11.85 20.44
CA TYR A 519 -23.97 -12.32 19.08
C TYR A 519 -23.52 -13.79 18.92
N PRO A 520 -24.42 -14.72 18.52
CA PRO A 520 -24.06 -16.11 18.30
C PRO A 520 -22.99 -16.25 17.22
N ARG A 521 -21.83 -16.79 17.58
CA ARG A 521 -20.76 -17.01 16.62
C ARG A 521 -21.17 -18.09 15.61
N PRO A 522 -21.00 -17.86 14.29
CA PRO A 522 -21.32 -18.86 13.28
C PRO A 522 -20.42 -20.11 13.44
N SER A 523 -21.00 -21.28 13.16
CA SER A 523 -20.25 -22.55 13.09
C SER A 523 -19.16 -22.50 12.01
N ARG A 524 -18.12 -23.33 12.15
CA ARG A 524 -17.05 -23.47 11.16
C ARG A 524 -17.59 -23.74 9.76
N GLU A 525 -18.54 -24.66 9.63
CA GLU A 525 -19.15 -25.06 8.35
C GLU A 525 -19.83 -23.88 7.65
N ARG A 526 -20.56 -23.07 8.42
CA ARG A 526 -21.23 -21.87 7.92
C ARG A 526 -20.22 -20.81 7.48
N LYS A 527 -19.15 -20.58 8.25
CA LYS A 527 -18.06 -19.67 7.83
C LYS A 527 -17.40 -20.14 6.54
N THR A 528 -17.09 -21.44 6.42
CA THR A 528 -16.52 -22.00 5.18
C THR A 528 -17.43 -21.77 3.98
N MET A 529 -18.75 -21.96 4.14
CA MET A 529 -19.73 -21.67 3.08
C MET A 529 -19.72 -20.18 2.70
N TRP A 530 -19.76 -19.28 3.69
CA TRP A 530 -19.71 -17.83 3.46
C TRP A 530 -18.48 -17.40 2.69
N LEU A 531 -17.29 -17.91 3.04
CA LEU A 531 -16.05 -17.60 2.33
C LEU A 531 -16.10 -18.07 0.88
N LYS A 532 -16.60 -19.29 0.62
CA LYS A 532 -16.72 -19.83 -0.74
C LYS A 532 -17.69 -19.01 -1.60
N ASP A 533 -18.85 -18.67 -1.05
CA ASP A 533 -19.85 -17.86 -1.76
C ASP A 533 -19.31 -16.45 -2.03
N ALA A 534 -18.66 -15.82 -1.04
CA ALA A 534 -18.01 -14.53 -1.18
C ALA A 534 -16.95 -14.54 -2.29
N MET A 535 -16.04 -15.51 -2.27
CA MET A 535 -15.01 -15.65 -3.31
C MET A 535 -15.62 -15.87 -4.69
N PHE A 536 -16.68 -16.66 -4.79
CA PHE A 536 -17.38 -16.85 -6.05
C PHE A 536 -17.97 -15.54 -6.59
N GLU A 537 -18.64 -14.73 -5.75
CA GLU A 537 -19.16 -13.42 -6.15
C GLU A 537 -18.03 -12.45 -6.55
N LEU A 538 -16.91 -12.42 -5.82
CA LEU A 538 -15.73 -11.62 -6.16
C LEU A 538 -15.13 -12.02 -7.52
N ASN A 539 -15.06 -13.33 -7.81
CA ASN A 539 -14.60 -13.81 -9.11
C ASN A 539 -15.48 -13.32 -10.26
N LYS A 540 -16.79 -13.13 -10.06
CA LYS A 540 -17.68 -12.57 -11.11
C LYS A 540 -17.30 -11.16 -11.52
N LEU A 541 -16.64 -10.43 -10.61
CA LEU A 541 -16.18 -9.06 -10.77
C LEU A 541 -14.72 -8.98 -11.26
N GLY A 542 -14.07 -10.13 -11.48
CA GLY A 542 -12.67 -10.19 -11.92
C GLY A 542 -11.66 -10.04 -10.80
N ILE A 543 -12.10 -10.03 -9.55
CA ILE A 543 -11.21 -9.94 -8.40
C ILE A 543 -10.51 -11.28 -8.22
N VAL A 544 -9.19 -11.28 -8.37
CA VAL A 544 -8.31 -12.45 -8.18
C VAL A 544 -7.59 -12.42 -6.84
N GLY A 545 -7.51 -11.23 -6.21
CA GLY A 545 -6.89 -11.06 -4.91
C GLY A 545 -7.47 -9.88 -4.15
N MET A 546 -7.36 -9.89 -2.83
CA MET A 546 -7.83 -8.80 -2.00
C MET A 546 -7.04 -8.67 -0.70
N HIS A 547 -7.13 -7.50 -0.08
CA HIS A 547 -6.61 -7.28 1.27
C HIS A 547 -7.76 -7.35 2.28
N ASP A 548 -7.77 -8.39 3.10
CA ASP A 548 -8.83 -8.66 4.08
C ASP A 548 -8.51 -7.93 5.37
N ALA A 549 -9.23 -6.85 5.66
CA ALA A 549 -8.99 -6.00 6.81
C ALA A 549 -9.70 -6.55 8.05
N GLY A 550 -8.98 -6.61 9.19
CA GLY A 550 -9.61 -6.94 10.47
C GLY A 550 -9.88 -8.43 10.69
N VAL A 551 -8.98 -9.31 10.21
CA VAL A 551 -9.16 -10.76 10.35
C VAL A 551 -8.69 -11.24 11.72
N PHE A 552 -9.58 -11.87 12.48
CA PHE A 552 -9.23 -12.40 13.81
C PHE A 552 -8.30 -13.62 13.72
N PRO A 553 -7.42 -13.88 14.70
CA PRO A 553 -6.51 -15.03 14.68
C PRO A 553 -7.19 -16.38 14.44
N LYS A 554 -8.36 -16.62 15.05
CA LYS A 554 -9.14 -17.85 14.84
C LYS A 554 -9.66 -18.02 13.42
N GLU A 555 -9.87 -16.91 12.71
CA GLU A 555 -10.27 -16.92 11.31
C GLU A 555 -9.07 -17.10 10.39
N ILE A 556 -7.89 -16.59 10.76
CA ILE A 556 -6.62 -16.95 10.11
C ILE A 556 -6.36 -18.45 10.18
N ASP A 557 -6.66 -19.12 11.30
CA ASP A 557 -6.57 -20.58 11.41
C ASP A 557 -7.45 -21.28 10.35
N LEU A 558 -8.69 -20.80 10.17
CA LEU A 558 -9.60 -21.32 9.13
C LEU A 558 -9.07 -21.02 7.72
N TYR A 559 -8.50 -19.85 7.48
CA TYR A 559 -7.92 -19.50 6.18
C TYR A 559 -6.72 -20.40 5.85
N GLU A 560 -5.86 -20.65 6.82
CA GLU A 560 -4.70 -21.54 6.65
C GLU A 560 -5.15 -22.98 6.34
N GLU A 561 -6.22 -23.47 6.96
CA GLU A 561 -6.80 -24.78 6.64
C GLU A 561 -7.35 -24.84 5.20
N LEU A 562 -7.97 -23.76 4.71
CA LEU A 562 -8.71 -23.75 3.45
C LEU A 562 -7.89 -23.29 2.24
N HIS A 563 -6.78 -22.58 2.40
CA HIS A 563 -6.13 -21.88 1.28
C HIS A 563 -5.60 -22.80 0.16
N GLU A 564 -5.37 -24.08 0.44
CA GLU A 564 -4.95 -25.07 -0.55
C GLU A 564 -6.13 -25.76 -1.26
N ASP A 565 -7.36 -25.62 -0.73
CA ASP A 565 -8.55 -26.22 -1.32
C ASP A 565 -8.79 -25.65 -2.74
N ASP A 566 -9.35 -26.48 -3.62
CA ASP A 566 -9.70 -26.03 -4.98
C ASP A 566 -10.75 -24.90 -4.96
N ASP A 567 -11.56 -24.82 -3.91
CA ASP A 567 -12.58 -23.79 -3.70
C ASP A 567 -12.00 -22.46 -3.16
N TRP A 568 -10.72 -22.40 -2.79
CA TRP A 568 -10.05 -21.15 -2.43
C TRP A 568 -9.58 -20.42 -3.69
N THR A 569 -10.47 -19.60 -4.22
CA THR A 569 -10.33 -19.02 -5.57
C THR A 569 -9.83 -17.59 -5.61
N VAL A 570 -9.61 -16.94 -4.45
CA VAL A 570 -9.10 -15.56 -4.35
C VAL A 570 -7.83 -15.54 -3.49
N ARG A 571 -6.83 -14.75 -3.88
CA ARG A 571 -5.63 -14.53 -3.06
C ARG A 571 -5.93 -13.55 -1.93
N VAL A 572 -5.62 -13.92 -0.70
CA VAL A 572 -5.94 -13.09 0.48
C VAL A 572 -4.66 -12.59 1.13
N ASN A 573 -4.52 -11.27 1.24
CA ASN A 573 -3.55 -10.62 2.12
C ASN A 573 -4.28 -10.12 3.37
N ALA A 574 -4.25 -10.90 4.45
CA ALA A 574 -4.99 -10.58 5.66
C ALA A 574 -4.24 -9.57 6.55
N MET A 575 -5.02 -8.65 7.12
CA MET A 575 -4.60 -7.70 8.15
C MET A 575 -5.21 -8.17 9.48
N ILE A 576 -4.37 -8.61 10.41
CA ILE A 576 -4.82 -9.16 11.69
C ILE A 576 -5.45 -8.07 12.55
N GLU A 577 -6.61 -8.35 13.14
CA GLU A 577 -7.15 -7.63 14.30
C GLU A 577 -7.22 -8.59 15.49
N CYS A 578 -6.89 -8.13 16.69
CA CYS A 578 -7.03 -8.95 17.90
C CYS A 578 -8.49 -9.08 18.32
N ASP A 579 -8.82 -10.13 19.08
CA ASP A 579 -10.17 -10.31 19.66
C ASP A 579 -10.64 -9.08 20.46
N THR A 580 -9.73 -8.33 21.07
CA THR A 580 -9.99 -7.00 21.63
C THR A 580 -9.40 -5.95 20.69
N ARG A 581 -10.26 -5.08 20.15
CA ARG A 581 -9.85 -4.01 19.24
C ARG A 581 -8.75 -3.14 19.83
N ASN A 582 -7.83 -2.69 18.98
CA ASN A 582 -6.71 -1.82 19.38
C ASN A 582 -5.90 -2.39 20.55
N THR A 583 -5.56 -3.67 20.48
CA THR A 583 -4.63 -4.33 21.42
C THR A 583 -3.46 -4.99 20.70
N PHE A 584 -2.52 -5.53 21.48
CA PHE A 584 -1.35 -6.23 21.00
C PHE A 584 -1.45 -7.71 21.40
N CYS A 585 -1.56 -8.61 20.43
CA CYS A 585 -1.75 -10.06 20.64
C CYS A 585 -0.70 -10.90 19.88
N PRO A 586 0.60 -10.74 20.18
CA PRO A 586 1.67 -11.39 19.43
C PRO A 586 1.68 -12.91 19.55
N GLU A 587 1.11 -13.47 20.62
CA GLU A 587 1.07 -14.92 20.85
C GLU A 587 0.11 -15.63 19.89
N SER A 588 -0.96 -14.96 19.47
CA SER A 588 -1.96 -15.49 18.53
C SER A 588 -1.74 -15.01 17.09
N ALA A 589 -1.03 -13.89 16.89
CA ALA A 589 -0.77 -13.35 15.57
C ALA A 589 0.37 -14.10 14.86
N ARG A 590 0.07 -14.78 13.75
CA ARG A 590 1.03 -15.56 12.98
C ARG A 590 1.30 -14.91 11.63
N LYS A 591 2.58 -14.83 11.25
CA LYS A 591 2.98 -14.43 9.90
C LYS A 591 2.93 -15.65 8.97
N ILE A 592 2.25 -15.53 7.86
CA ILE A 592 2.02 -16.62 6.90
C ILE A 592 2.35 -16.15 5.50
N SER A 593 3.12 -16.94 4.75
CA SER A 593 3.30 -16.80 3.31
C SER A 593 3.16 -18.18 2.68
N SER A 594 1.99 -18.45 2.12
CA SER A 594 1.77 -19.68 1.36
C SER A 594 2.71 -19.72 0.14
N PRO A 595 3.34 -20.87 -0.18
CA PRO A 595 4.24 -20.99 -1.33
C PRO A 595 3.57 -20.70 -2.68
N ASN A 596 2.27 -20.95 -2.79
CA ASN A 596 1.46 -20.69 -3.99
C ASN A 596 0.90 -19.26 -4.04
N GLY A 597 1.13 -18.45 -2.99
CA GLY A 597 0.69 -17.06 -2.88
C GLY A 597 -0.81 -16.86 -2.72
N ARG A 598 -1.56 -17.86 -2.23
CA ARG A 598 -3.01 -17.77 -2.01
C ARG A 598 -3.39 -17.11 -0.68
N LEU A 599 -2.54 -17.26 0.33
CA LEU A 599 -2.68 -16.63 1.64
C LEU A 599 -1.37 -15.96 2.05
N HIS A 600 -1.48 -14.69 2.43
CA HIS A 600 -0.43 -13.85 2.98
C HIS A 600 -0.95 -13.18 4.26
N VAL A 601 -0.18 -13.22 5.33
CA VAL A 601 -0.51 -12.61 6.61
C VAL A 601 0.76 -11.94 7.13
N HIS A 602 0.88 -10.63 6.91
CA HIS A 602 2.07 -9.83 7.29
C HIS A 602 1.72 -8.48 7.90
N SER A 603 0.42 -8.20 8.05
CA SER A 603 -0.05 -6.88 8.47
C SER A 603 -1.07 -6.97 9.59
N VAL A 604 -1.27 -5.83 10.26
CA VAL A 604 -2.26 -5.66 11.33
C VAL A 604 -3.14 -4.46 11.03
N LYS A 605 -4.42 -4.55 11.43
CA LYS A 605 -5.39 -3.46 11.33
C LYS A 605 -5.57 -2.83 12.72
N LEU A 606 -5.39 -1.50 12.79
CA LEU A 606 -5.74 -0.67 13.94
C LEU A 606 -6.80 0.35 13.54
N PHE A 607 -7.54 0.88 14.51
CA PHE A 607 -8.63 1.84 14.29
C PHE A 607 -8.42 3.12 15.06
N GLY A 608 -8.24 4.24 14.36
CA GLY A 608 -8.06 5.56 14.96
C GLY A 608 -9.37 6.23 15.40
N ASP A 609 -10.40 6.17 14.55
CA ASP A 609 -11.68 6.88 14.71
C ASP A 609 -12.85 6.13 14.04
N GLY A 610 -14.07 6.71 14.11
CA GLY A 610 -15.27 6.21 13.43
C GLY A 610 -15.40 6.72 11.99
N ALA A 611 -16.65 6.82 11.49
CA ALA A 611 -16.96 7.29 10.13
C ALA A 611 -17.47 8.74 10.06
N LEU A 612 -17.37 9.33 8.87
CA LEU A 612 -17.80 10.71 8.61
C LEU A 612 -19.33 10.85 8.66
N GLY A 613 -20.07 9.93 8.04
CA GLY A 613 -21.52 10.00 7.91
C GLY A 613 -22.24 10.02 9.26
N SER A 614 -21.77 9.23 10.22
CA SER A 614 -22.27 9.10 11.59
C SER A 614 -21.65 10.06 12.62
N TRP A 615 -20.87 11.06 12.16
CA TRP A 615 -20.12 12.00 13.02
C TRP A 615 -19.11 11.34 13.99
N GLY A 616 -18.65 10.14 13.68
CA GLY A 616 -17.68 9.39 14.49
C GLY A 616 -16.22 9.71 14.16
N SER A 617 -15.92 10.21 12.95
CA SER A 617 -14.56 10.50 12.52
C SER A 617 -13.91 11.63 13.35
N ALA A 618 -12.70 11.43 13.85
CA ALA A 618 -12.07 12.37 14.77
C ALA A 618 -11.49 13.57 14.01
N MET A 619 -12.00 14.76 14.30
CA MET A 619 -11.66 16.00 13.61
C MET A 619 -10.77 16.93 14.45
N ILE A 620 -9.92 17.73 13.81
CA ILE A 620 -9.14 18.79 14.47
C ILE A 620 -10.04 19.95 14.87
N GLU A 621 -10.88 20.39 13.94
CA GLU A 621 -11.93 21.39 14.16
C GLU A 621 -13.31 20.71 14.18
N PRO A 622 -14.26 21.20 15.00
CA PRO A 622 -15.63 20.67 15.03
C PRO A 622 -16.28 20.53 13.64
N TYR A 623 -17.26 19.65 13.54
CA TYR A 623 -18.09 19.54 12.34
C TYR A 623 -18.84 20.85 12.09
N ALA A 624 -18.98 21.22 10.82
CA ALA A 624 -19.65 22.46 10.43
C ALA A 624 -21.16 22.44 10.73
N ASP A 625 -21.79 21.27 10.60
CA ASP A 625 -23.22 21.06 10.91
C ASP A 625 -23.48 20.54 12.34
N LYS A 626 -22.42 20.27 13.11
CA LYS A 626 -22.50 19.82 14.50
C LYS A 626 -21.39 20.48 15.35
N PRO A 627 -21.46 21.80 15.61
CA PRO A 627 -20.36 22.59 16.18
C PRO A 627 -19.92 22.17 17.59
N GLU A 628 -20.77 21.43 18.30
CA GLU A 628 -20.49 20.89 19.63
C GLU A 628 -19.70 19.57 19.61
N SER A 629 -19.44 18.98 18.44
CA SER A 629 -18.72 17.71 18.30
C SER A 629 -17.56 17.80 17.31
N SER A 630 -16.47 17.12 17.64
CA SER A 630 -15.32 16.87 16.75
C SER A 630 -15.13 15.37 16.51
N GLY A 631 -16.18 14.57 16.68
CA GLY A 631 -16.13 13.12 16.61
C GLY A 631 -15.33 12.50 17.76
N SER A 632 -14.94 11.24 17.61
CA SER A 632 -14.36 10.44 18.69
C SER A 632 -13.18 9.61 18.23
N LEU A 633 -12.12 9.60 19.04
CA LEU A 633 -11.03 8.63 18.88
C LEU A 633 -11.45 7.28 19.46
N LEU A 634 -11.26 6.21 18.70
CA LEU A 634 -11.47 4.83 19.19
C LEU A 634 -10.31 4.34 20.07
N VAL A 635 -9.17 5.01 19.96
CA VAL A 635 -7.97 4.77 20.76
C VAL A 635 -7.23 6.09 20.98
N ASN A 636 -6.78 6.34 22.21
CA ASN A 636 -6.03 7.56 22.49
C ASN A 636 -4.66 7.54 21.78
N ALA A 637 -4.14 8.74 21.48
CA ALA A 637 -2.89 8.94 20.74
C ALA A 637 -1.69 8.17 21.31
N SER A 638 -1.52 8.17 22.64
CA SER A 638 -0.40 7.49 23.29
C SER A 638 -0.47 5.97 23.12
N THR A 639 -1.68 5.42 23.16
CA THR A 639 -1.93 3.99 22.96
C THR A 639 -1.76 3.62 21.50
N LEU A 640 -2.27 4.41 20.55
CA LEU A 640 -2.06 4.17 19.12
C LEU A 640 -0.57 4.16 18.76
N ALA A 641 0.21 5.13 19.25
CA ALA A 641 1.64 5.18 19.04
C ALA A 641 2.36 3.98 19.68
N LYS A 642 1.97 3.59 20.89
CA LYS A 642 2.50 2.39 21.58
C LYS A 642 2.24 1.12 20.76
N LEU A 643 1.00 0.89 20.35
CA LEU A 643 0.61 -0.29 19.57
C LEU A 643 1.32 -0.32 18.22
N THR A 644 1.44 0.82 17.55
CA THR A 644 2.18 0.94 16.29
C THR A 644 3.63 0.52 16.46
N ARG A 645 4.31 0.95 17.55
CA ARG A 645 5.67 0.49 17.88
C ARG A 645 5.73 -1.01 18.21
N GLU A 646 4.83 -1.51 19.05
CA GLU A 646 4.80 -2.92 19.44
C GLU A 646 4.60 -3.86 18.25
N TRP A 647 3.61 -3.58 17.40
CA TRP A 647 3.33 -4.38 16.21
C TRP A 647 4.42 -4.31 15.15
N SER A 648 4.95 -3.11 14.93
CA SER A 648 6.04 -2.95 13.96
C SER A 648 7.34 -3.60 14.44
N ALA A 649 7.65 -3.54 15.74
CA ALA A 649 8.79 -4.25 16.33
C ALA A 649 8.63 -5.78 16.23
N ALA A 650 7.40 -6.28 16.27
CA ALA A 650 7.08 -7.69 15.96
C ALA A 650 7.21 -8.03 14.45
N GLY A 651 7.53 -7.03 13.62
CA GLY A 651 7.78 -7.17 12.19
C GLY A 651 6.51 -7.30 11.36
N PHE A 652 5.39 -6.72 11.82
CA PHE A 652 4.17 -6.57 11.01
C PHE A 652 4.14 -5.19 10.33
N GLN A 653 3.57 -5.14 9.13
CA GLN A 653 3.13 -3.90 8.51
C GLN A 653 1.91 -3.37 9.29
N VAL A 654 1.95 -2.11 9.72
CA VAL A 654 0.85 -1.49 10.46
C VAL A 654 -0.06 -0.71 9.51
N ASN A 655 -1.34 -1.05 9.50
CA ASN A 655 -2.38 -0.42 8.68
C ASN A 655 -3.41 0.21 9.62
N ILE A 656 -3.58 1.52 9.57
CA ILE A 656 -4.42 2.27 10.53
C ILE A 656 -5.61 2.86 9.78
N HIS A 657 -6.84 2.51 10.19
CA HIS A 657 -8.05 3.23 9.81
C HIS A 657 -8.00 4.64 10.38
N ALA A 658 -8.08 5.63 9.48
CA ALA A 658 -8.18 7.04 9.85
C ALA A 658 -9.01 7.80 8.81
N ILE A 659 -10.21 8.23 9.21
CA ILE A 659 -11.11 8.99 8.34
C ILE A 659 -10.92 10.49 8.56
N GLY A 660 -11.03 10.95 9.80
CA GLY A 660 -10.92 12.36 10.16
C GLY A 660 -9.49 12.88 10.13
N ASP A 661 -9.33 14.21 10.02
CA ASP A 661 -8.02 14.86 9.93
C ASP A 661 -7.19 14.71 11.21
N LEU A 662 -7.82 14.63 12.39
CA LEU A 662 -7.12 14.34 13.63
C LEU A 662 -6.63 12.89 13.67
N ALA A 663 -7.46 11.93 13.26
CA ALA A 663 -7.05 10.53 13.20
C ALA A 663 -5.89 10.32 12.22
N ASN A 664 -5.93 10.97 11.04
CA ASN A 664 -4.86 10.92 10.05
C ASN A 664 -3.55 11.48 10.63
N ARG A 665 -3.61 12.63 11.31
CA ARG A 665 -2.44 13.21 12.00
C ARG A 665 -1.84 12.24 13.03
N LEU A 666 -2.69 11.61 13.85
CA LEU A 666 -2.23 10.69 14.89
C LEU A 666 -1.67 9.38 14.32
N ALA A 667 -2.19 8.90 13.19
CA ALA A 667 -1.60 7.77 12.46
C ALA A 667 -0.20 8.13 11.95
N ILE A 668 -0.03 9.30 11.32
CA ILE A 668 1.27 9.79 10.83
C ILE A 668 2.26 9.98 12.00
N ASP A 669 1.82 10.55 13.12
CA ASP A 669 2.63 10.68 14.34
C ASP A 669 3.08 9.31 14.89
N SER A 670 2.17 8.34 14.87
CA SER A 670 2.45 6.96 15.32
C SER A 670 3.47 6.28 14.43
N PHE A 671 3.37 6.44 13.10
CA PHE A 671 4.37 5.92 12.16
C PHE A 671 5.73 6.59 12.32
N ALA A 672 5.75 7.92 12.47
CA ALA A 672 7.00 8.64 12.72
C ALA A 672 7.69 8.13 13.98
N SER A 673 6.93 7.93 15.06
CA SER A 673 7.44 7.36 16.31
C SER A 673 7.97 5.94 16.14
N ALA A 674 7.31 5.10 15.34
CA ALA A 674 7.79 3.74 15.05
C ALA A 674 9.06 3.73 14.20
N PHE A 675 9.18 4.63 13.22
CA PHE A 675 10.39 4.70 12.39
C PHE A 675 11.64 5.11 13.17
N GLU A 676 11.51 5.96 14.20
CA GLU A 676 12.61 6.30 15.11
C GLU A 676 13.20 5.06 15.79
N GLU A 677 12.37 4.06 16.12
CA GLU A 677 12.78 2.82 16.79
C GLU A 677 13.21 1.73 15.79
N LEU A 678 12.46 1.52 14.71
CA LEU A 678 12.74 0.48 13.72
C LEU A 678 13.98 0.76 12.89
N CYS A 679 14.23 2.04 12.59
CA CYS A 679 15.22 2.46 11.61
C CYS A 679 16.11 3.60 12.16
N PRO A 680 16.83 3.39 13.27
CA PRO A 680 17.65 4.43 13.88
C PRO A 680 18.70 4.94 12.87
N GLY A 681 18.79 6.26 12.74
CA GLY A 681 19.72 6.93 11.82
C GLY A 681 19.31 6.92 10.34
N GLN A 682 18.15 6.36 9.98
CA GLN A 682 17.60 6.45 8.62
C GLN A 682 16.48 7.48 8.54
N THR A 683 16.24 8.03 7.35
CA THR A 683 15.08 8.89 7.12
C THR A 683 13.79 8.07 7.13
N ALA A 684 12.68 8.68 7.54
CA ALA A 684 11.36 8.05 7.55
C ALA A 684 11.01 7.41 6.19
N ARG A 685 11.33 8.10 5.08
CA ARG A 685 11.12 7.59 3.72
C ARG A 685 11.85 6.28 3.42
N VAL A 686 13.11 6.15 3.86
CA VAL A 686 13.90 4.93 3.66
C VAL A 686 13.36 3.78 4.52
N CYS A 687 12.94 4.08 5.74
CA CYS A 687 12.29 3.10 6.61
C CYS A 687 10.97 2.63 5.99
N GLN A 688 10.15 3.57 5.54
CA GLN A 688 8.84 3.31 4.94
C GLN A 688 8.93 2.50 3.64
N ALA A 689 9.99 2.64 2.84
CA ALA A 689 10.19 1.78 1.66
C ALA A 689 10.29 0.28 2.01
N LYS A 690 10.76 -0.04 3.23
CA LYS A 690 10.88 -1.41 3.77
C LYS A 690 9.62 -1.88 4.49
N HIS A 691 8.98 -1.00 5.24
CA HIS A 691 7.86 -1.38 6.14
C HIS A 691 6.47 -1.11 5.55
N ARG A 692 6.35 -0.18 4.59
CA ARG A 692 5.15 0.11 3.80
C ARG A 692 3.89 0.34 4.65
N PHE A 693 3.99 1.05 5.78
CA PHE A 693 2.82 1.37 6.61
C PHE A 693 1.76 2.14 5.84
N ARG A 694 0.51 1.88 6.18
CA ARG A 694 -0.65 2.36 5.43
C ARG A 694 -1.62 3.12 6.30
N ILE A 695 -2.22 4.14 5.73
CA ILE A 695 -3.45 4.73 6.26
C ILE A 695 -4.61 4.19 5.43
N GLU A 696 -5.52 3.51 6.09
CA GLU A 696 -6.77 3.05 5.48
C GLU A 696 -7.78 4.19 5.47
N HIS A 697 -8.51 4.31 4.35
CA HIS A 697 -9.42 5.39 3.99
C HIS A 697 -8.71 6.68 3.61
N ALA A 698 -7.95 7.27 4.54
CA ALA A 698 -7.26 8.55 4.36
C ALA A 698 -8.22 9.62 3.78
N GLN A 699 -9.47 9.63 4.27
CA GLN A 699 -10.57 10.39 3.66
C GLN A 699 -10.43 11.89 3.87
N ILE A 700 -10.07 12.35 5.06
CA ILE A 700 -9.87 13.76 5.38
C ILE A 700 -8.44 13.95 5.85
N ILE A 701 -7.63 14.65 5.06
CA ILE A 701 -6.22 14.88 5.38
C ILE A 701 -5.95 16.37 5.39
N HIS A 702 -5.66 16.91 6.57
CA HIS A 702 -5.26 18.31 6.69
C HIS A 702 -4.01 18.61 5.82
N PRO A 703 -3.89 19.78 5.17
CA PRO A 703 -2.83 20.04 4.18
C PRO A 703 -1.40 19.89 4.73
N TYR A 704 -1.21 20.22 6.01
CA TYR A 704 0.06 19.97 6.71
C TYR A 704 0.43 18.48 6.74
N ASP A 705 -0.55 17.61 6.95
CA ASP A 705 -0.36 16.17 7.08
C ASP A 705 -0.22 15.50 5.70
N GLN A 706 -0.87 16.05 4.66
CA GLN A 706 -0.60 15.65 3.26
C GLN A 706 0.91 15.80 2.93
N LYS A 707 1.52 16.93 3.30
CA LYS A 707 2.97 17.15 3.11
C LYS A 707 3.82 16.10 3.84
N ARG A 708 3.46 15.76 5.08
CA ARG A 708 4.16 14.75 5.87
C ARG A 708 4.06 13.36 5.26
N MET A 709 2.89 13.00 4.71
CA MET A 709 2.73 11.75 3.96
C MET A 709 3.72 11.66 2.79
N PHE A 710 3.95 12.74 2.05
CA PHE A 710 4.98 12.79 1.00
C PHE A 710 6.41 12.70 1.52
N GLU A 711 6.73 13.42 2.59
CA GLU A 711 8.05 13.39 3.21
C GLU A 711 8.41 11.98 3.69
N MET A 712 7.43 11.26 4.25
CA MET A 712 7.60 9.92 4.81
C MET A 712 7.32 8.79 3.79
N ALA A 713 6.69 9.09 2.65
CA ALA A 713 6.16 8.13 1.67
C ALA A 713 5.13 7.13 2.24
N ILE A 714 4.24 7.60 3.14
CA ILE A 714 3.15 6.80 3.71
C ILE A 714 2.17 6.41 2.60
N LEU A 715 1.71 5.16 2.58
CA LEU A 715 0.80 4.67 1.54
C LEU A 715 -0.66 4.98 1.94
N PRO A 716 -1.42 5.74 1.14
CA PRO A 716 -2.86 5.86 1.33
C PRO A 716 -3.59 4.68 0.68
N SER A 717 -4.50 4.05 1.41
CA SER A 717 -5.47 3.10 0.88
C SER A 717 -6.83 3.78 0.76
N ILE A 718 -7.28 4.03 -0.47
CA ILE A 718 -8.40 4.92 -0.80
C ILE A 718 -9.53 4.12 -1.44
N GLN A 719 -10.77 4.41 -1.05
CA GLN A 719 -11.97 3.86 -1.69
C GLN A 719 -12.61 4.92 -2.60
N PRO A 720 -12.46 4.81 -3.95
CA PRO A 720 -12.98 5.83 -4.85
C PRO A 720 -14.51 6.02 -4.78
N THR A 721 -15.25 4.94 -4.51
CA THR A 721 -16.72 4.96 -4.40
C THR A 721 -17.21 5.77 -3.20
N HIS A 722 -16.51 5.72 -2.04
CA HIS A 722 -16.83 6.56 -0.88
C HIS A 722 -16.91 8.03 -1.25
N ALA A 723 -16.00 8.53 -2.10
CA ALA A 723 -16.04 9.92 -2.51
C ALA A 723 -17.35 10.29 -3.21
N THR A 724 -17.92 9.38 -4.00
CA THR A 724 -19.15 9.63 -4.76
C THR A 724 -20.41 9.34 -3.95
N SER A 725 -20.36 8.37 -3.03
CA SER A 725 -21.44 8.06 -2.09
C SER A 725 -21.60 9.18 -1.06
N ASP A 726 -20.50 9.65 -0.49
CA ASP A 726 -20.48 10.64 0.59
C ASP A 726 -20.70 12.09 0.11
N ALA A 727 -20.51 12.35 -1.19
CA ALA A 727 -20.51 13.70 -1.76
C ALA A 727 -21.72 14.56 -1.38
N HIS A 728 -22.87 13.94 -1.09
CA HIS A 728 -24.10 14.63 -0.73
C HIS A 728 -24.12 15.23 0.69
N TYR A 729 -23.29 14.74 1.62
CA TYR A 729 -23.21 15.27 2.99
C TYR A 729 -21.86 15.89 3.35
N VAL A 730 -20.77 15.56 2.64
CA VAL A 730 -19.40 15.97 3.05
C VAL A 730 -19.28 17.48 3.23
N GLU A 731 -19.83 18.28 2.31
CA GLU A 731 -19.77 19.75 2.42
C GLU A 731 -20.58 20.28 3.61
N ALA A 732 -21.68 19.63 3.98
CA ALA A 732 -22.43 19.98 5.19
C ALA A 732 -21.61 19.64 6.46
N ARG A 733 -20.92 18.50 6.48
CA ARG A 733 -20.11 18.05 7.62
C ARG A 733 -18.85 18.90 7.82
N LEU A 734 -18.17 19.30 6.75
CA LEU A 734 -16.84 19.92 6.83
C LEU A 734 -16.84 21.41 6.49
N GLY A 735 -17.86 21.90 5.78
CA GLY A 735 -17.81 23.16 5.07
C GLY A 735 -16.98 23.10 3.78
N LYS A 736 -17.19 24.10 2.92
CA LYS A 736 -16.63 24.15 1.57
C LYS A 736 -15.09 24.08 1.52
N VAL A 737 -14.42 24.84 2.38
CA VAL A 737 -12.95 24.97 2.36
C VAL A 737 -12.27 23.64 2.70
N ARG A 738 -12.69 22.98 3.78
CA ARG A 738 -12.14 21.68 4.19
C ARG A 738 -12.48 20.59 3.19
N THR A 739 -13.69 20.61 2.62
CA THR A 739 -14.07 19.70 1.54
C THR A 739 -13.13 19.82 0.34
N GLU A 740 -12.88 21.04 -0.13
CA GLU A 740 -12.02 21.31 -1.29
C GLU A 740 -10.55 20.95 -1.05
N THR A 741 -10.05 21.21 0.16
CA THR A 741 -8.59 21.13 0.44
C THR A 741 -8.15 19.84 1.12
N GLU A 742 -9.04 19.12 1.79
CA GLU A 742 -8.69 17.99 2.68
C GLU A 742 -9.34 16.68 2.25
N ALA A 743 -10.54 16.73 1.68
CA ALA A 743 -11.39 15.55 1.52
C ALA A 743 -11.09 14.77 0.22
N TYR A 744 -11.08 13.43 0.33
CA TYR A 744 -11.01 12.46 -0.76
C TYR A 744 -9.92 12.74 -1.81
N ARG A 745 -8.73 13.10 -1.35
CA ARG A 745 -7.56 13.36 -2.20
C ARG A 745 -7.11 12.05 -2.87
N MET A 746 -7.10 12.01 -4.20
CA MET A 746 -6.69 10.85 -5.00
C MET A 746 -5.55 11.23 -5.94
N ARG A 747 -5.83 12.04 -6.97
CA ARG A 747 -4.82 12.50 -7.93
C ARG A 747 -3.68 13.22 -7.24
N SER A 748 -4.00 14.05 -6.24
CA SER A 748 -3.00 14.74 -5.46
C SER A 748 -2.03 13.79 -4.76
N LEU A 749 -2.46 12.58 -4.40
CA LEU A 749 -1.65 11.56 -3.70
C LEU A 749 -1.01 10.53 -4.64
N LEU A 750 -1.12 10.66 -5.96
CA LEU A 750 -0.71 9.65 -6.93
C LEU A 750 0.76 9.18 -6.78
N LEU A 751 1.67 10.10 -6.43
CA LEU A 751 3.10 9.77 -6.24
C LEU A 751 3.36 8.86 -5.02
N LEU A 752 2.39 8.72 -4.11
CA LEU A 752 2.44 7.80 -2.97
C LEU A 752 1.99 6.38 -3.35
N LYS A 753 1.62 6.13 -4.61
CA LYS A 753 1.08 4.84 -5.10
C LYS A 753 -0.18 4.44 -4.33
N PRO A 754 -1.27 5.22 -4.43
CA PRO A 754 -2.50 4.93 -3.71
C PRO A 754 -2.98 3.51 -4.00
N VAL A 755 -3.29 2.78 -2.94
CA VAL A 755 -3.89 1.45 -2.99
C VAL A 755 -5.39 1.67 -3.10
N LEU A 756 -6.02 1.26 -4.20
CA LEU A 756 -7.47 1.42 -4.35
C LEU A 756 -8.21 0.17 -3.91
N GLY A 757 -9.34 0.37 -3.24
CA GLY A 757 -10.23 -0.70 -2.80
C GLY A 757 -11.68 -0.24 -2.79
N SER A 758 -12.59 -1.12 -2.39
CA SER A 758 -14.00 -0.76 -2.22
C SER A 758 -14.42 -0.64 -0.76
N ASP A 759 -13.74 -1.31 0.16
CA ASP A 759 -14.22 -1.51 1.54
C ASP A 759 -15.52 -2.33 1.60
N PHE A 760 -15.74 -3.23 0.63
CA PHE A 760 -16.89 -4.14 0.66
C PHE A 760 -16.97 -4.89 2.01
N PRO A 761 -18.16 -5.11 2.59
CA PRO A 761 -19.48 -4.83 2.02
C PRO A 761 -19.99 -3.39 2.15
N VAL A 762 -19.23 -2.43 2.71
CA VAL A 762 -19.69 -1.03 2.90
C VAL A 762 -20.09 -0.41 1.56
N GLU A 763 -19.23 -0.57 0.56
CA GLU A 763 -19.54 -0.26 -0.84
C GLU A 763 -19.59 -1.53 -1.70
N PRO A 764 -20.17 -1.46 -2.91
CA PRO A 764 -20.11 -2.55 -3.87
C PRO A 764 -18.67 -2.97 -4.17
N ALA A 765 -18.39 -4.27 -4.14
CA ALA A 765 -17.08 -4.85 -4.48
C ALA A 765 -16.67 -4.69 -5.96
N ASN A 766 -17.51 -4.07 -6.80
CA ASN A 766 -17.31 -4.02 -8.24
C ASN A 766 -16.19 -3.03 -8.60
N VAL A 767 -15.00 -3.56 -8.93
CA VAL A 767 -13.83 -2.75 -9.31
C VAL A 767 -14.12 -1.81 -10.48
N PHE A 768 -15.01 -2.16 -11.42
CA PHE A 768 -15.35 -1.26 -12.53
C PHE A 768 -16.14 -0.02 -12.06
N GLU A 769 -16.91 -0.13 -10.98
CA GLU A 769 -17.54 1.01 -10.32
C GLU A 769 -16.48 1.87 -9.60
N GLY A 770 -15.48 1.23 -8.97
CA GLY A 770 -14.31 1.92 -8.41
C GLY A 770 -13.49 2.65 -9.47
N LEU A 771 -13.21 2.03 -10.61
CA LEU A 771 -12.52 2.66 -11.75
C LEU A 771 -13.33 3.84 -12.29
N TYR A 772 -14.66 3.68 -12.43
CA TYR A 772 -15.53 4.77 -12.84
C TYR A 772 -15.50 5.93 -11.85
N ALA A 773 -15.66 5.67 -10.55
CA ALA A 773 -15.63 6.71 -9.52
C ALA A 773 -14.27 7.42 -9.46
N ALA A 774 -13.16 6.69 -9.60
CA ALA A 774 -11.81 7.26 -9.62
C ALA A 774 -11.54 8.16 -10.84
N THR A 775 -12.07 7.79 -12.00
CA THR A 775 -11.81 8.49 -13.27
C THR A 775 -12.79 9.61 -13.56
N THR A 776 -13.98 9.58 -12.95
CA THR A 776 -15.06 10.53 -13.25
C THR A 776 -15.54 11.35 -12.06
N ARG A 777 -15.33 10.87 -10.83
CA ARG A 777 -15.90 11.45 -9.60
C ARG A 777 -17.43 11.57 -9.65
N ARG A 778 -18.09 10.66 -10.36
CA ARG A 778 -19.56 10.57 -10.48
C ARG A 778 -20.05 9.27 -9.88
N SER A 779 -21.28 9.26 -9.39
CA SER A 779 -21.90 8.04 -8.85
C SER A 779 -21.98 6.95 -9.93
N PRO A 780 -21.43 5.75 -9.72
CA PRO A 780 -21.54 4.64 -10.67
C PRO A 780 -23.00 4.22 -10.96
N LYS A 781 -23.89 4.48 -10.00
CA LYS A 781 -25.31 4.17 -10.09
C LYS A 781 -26.05 5.08 -11.08
N THR A 782 -25.84 6.40 -10.98
CA THR A 782 -26.59 7.40 -11.77
C THR A 782 -25.81 7.90 -12.99
N GLY A 783 -24.48 7.81 -12.95
CA GLY A 783 -23.57 8.42 -13.93
C GLY A 783 -23.40 9.93 -13.76
N LEU A 784 -23.88 10.50 -12.65
CA LEU A 784 -23.94 11.94 -12.40
C LEU A 784 -23.27 12.30 -11.06
N ASP A 785 -22.88 13.55 -10.92
CA ASP A 785 -22.46 14.15 -9.65
C ASP A 785 -23.67 14.64 -8.82
N ILE A 786 -23.39 15.25 -7.65
CA ILE A 786 -24.42 15.75 -6.72
C ILE A 786 -25.29 16.87 -7.29
N SER A 787 -24.84 17.57 -8.32
CA SER A 787 -25.62 18.61 -9.01
C SER A 787 -26.51 18.03 -10.12
N GLY A 788 -26.41 16.72 -10.37
CA GLY A 788 -27.03 16.06 -11.52
C GLY A 788 -26.29 16.31 -12.84
N ALA A 789 -25.05 16.80 -12.78
CA ALA A 789 -24.22 17.06 -13.95
C ALA A 789 -23.24 15.91 -14.22
N GLN A 790 -22.56 15.99 -15.37
CA GLN A 790 -21.53 15.04 -15.80
C GLN A 790 -20.10 15.58 -15.59
N GLU A 791 -19.95 16.66 -14.81
CA GLU A 791 -18.64 17.27 -14.55
C GLU A 791 -17.84 16.43 -13.55
N GLY A 792 -18.51 15.91 -12.52
CA GLY A 792 -17.88 15.15 -11.45
C GLY A 792 -17.67 16.00 -10.20
N TRP A 793 -17.67 15.37 -9.02
CA TRP A 793 -17.49 16.08 -7.75
C TRP A 793 -15.99 16.31 -7.46
N TYR A 794 -15.53 17.57 -7.53
CA TYR A 794 -14.09 17.91 -7.49
C TYR A 794 -13.27 17.15 -8.55
N PRO A 795 -13.50 17.43 -9.85
CA PRO A 795 -12.94 16.67 -10.96
C PRO A 795 -11.41 16.78 -11.08
N GLU A 796 -10.78 17.77 -10.46
CA GLU A 796 -9.33 17.91 -10.37
C GLU A 796 -8.66 16.75 -9.61
N GLU A 797 -9.41 16.02 -8.78
CA GLU A 797 -8.93 14.82 -8.09
C GLU A 797 -9.15 13.52 -8.89
N THR A 798 -9.62 13.60 -10.14
CA THR A 798 -9.76 12.43 -11.02
C THR A 798 -8.40 11.82 -11.40
N LEU A 799 -8.37 10.49 -11.44
CA LEU A 799 -7.26 9.70 -11.96
C LEU A 799 -7.44 9.44 -13.47
N THR A 800 -6.34 9.17 -14.17
CA THR A 800 -6.46 8.54 -15.49
C THR A 800 -6.92 7.09 -15.33
N LEU A 801 -7.49 6.49 -16.39
CA LEU A 801 -7.87 5.08 -16.37
C LEU A 801 -6.68 4.16 -16.07
N GLU A 802 -5.50 4.49 -16.59
CA GLU A 802 -4.28 3.74 -16.32
C GLU A 802 -3.85 3.86 -14.85
N ASP A 803 -3.84 5.07 -14.28
CA ASP A 803 -3.52 5.28 -12.86
C ASP A 803 -4.51 4.55 -11.94
N ALA A 804 -5.81 4.59 -12.26
CA ALA A 804 -6.84 3.88 -11.52
C ALA A 804 -6.66 2.35 -11.63
N LEU A 805 -6.34 1.84 -12.82
CA LEU A 805 -6.06 0.43 -13.03
C LEU A 805 -4.83 -0.02 -12.24
N HIS A 806 -3.76 0.77 -12.19
CA HIS A 806 -2.61 0.54 -11.30
C HIS A 806 -3.03 0.47 -9.83
N GLY A 807 -3.96 1.36 -9.43
CA GLY A 807 -4.57 1.37 -8.10
C GLY A 807 -5.31 0.10 -7.70
N PHE A 808 -5.88 -0.64 -8.68
CA PHE A 808 -6.56 -1.92 -8.49
C PHE A 808 -5.74 -3.14 -8.97
N THR A 809 -4.44 -2.99 -9.20
CA THR A 809 -3.56 -4.10 -9.65
C THR A 809 -2.18 -4.02 -9.00
N VAL A 810 -1.32 -3.14 -9.53
CA VAL A 810 0.09 -3.01 -9.16
C VAL A 810 0.28 -2.43 -7.77
N ASN A 811 -0.52 -1.44 -7.37
CA ASN A 811 -0.37 -0.78 -6.08
C ASN A 811 -0.79 -1.65 -4.89
N PRO A 812 -1.92 -2.40 -4.93
CA PRO A 812 -2.24 -3.40 -3.91
C PRO A 812 -1.15 -4.47 -3.81
N ALA A 813 -0.67 -4.99 -4.95
CA ALA A 813 0.44 -5.95 -4.97
C ALA A 813 1.72 -5.38 -4.32
N TYR A 814 2.08 -4.13 -4.60
CA TYR A 814 3.19 -3.45 -3.94
C TYR A 814 2.96 -3.29 -2.43
N ALA A 815 1.75 -2.92 -2.00
CA ALA A 815 1.44 -2.79 -0.58
C ALA A 815 1.51 -4.13 0.17
N ALA A 816 1.21 -5.25 -0.50
CA ALA A 816 1.29 -6.61 0.06
C ALA A 816 2.66 -7.30 -0.09
N PHE A 817 3.70 -6.60 -0.56
CA PHE A 817 5.02 -7.21 -0.82
C PHE A 817 5.02 -8.28 -1.93
N LEU A 818 4.13 -8.12 -2.91
CA LEU A 818 3.93 -9.00 -4.06
C LEU A 818 4.24 -8.29 -5.39
N GLU A 819 5.02 -7.21 -5.38
CA GLU A 819 5.42 -6.51 -6.60
C GLU A 819 6.11 -7.45 -7.59
N GLY A 820 5.74 -7.37 -8.87
CA GLY A 820 6.23 -8.27 -9.91
C GLY A 820 5.74 -9.72 -9.79
N LYS A 821 4.97 -10.06 -8.75
CA LYS A 821 4.30 -11.35 -8.56
C LYS A 821 2.80 -11.29 -8.81
N ALA A 822 2.15 -10.21 -8.42
CA ALA A 822 0.71 -9.99 -8.62
C ALA A 822 0.44 -8.67 -9.36
N GLY A 823 -0.77 -8.53 -9.91
CA GLY A 823 -1.22 -7.31 -10.59
C GLY A 823 -0.57 -7.04 -11.95
N VAL A 824 0.17 -8.00 -12.51
CA VAL A 824 0.86 -7.90 -13.82
C VAL A 824 0.80 -9.22 -14.58
N VAL A 825 0.82 -9.15 -15.92
CA VAL A 825 1.06 -10.32 -16.78
C VAL A 825 2.51 -10.31 -17.23
N ALA A 826 3.38 -10.93 -16.45
CA ALA A 826 4.82 -10.95 -16.69
C ALA A 826 5.43 -12.31 -16.33
N PRO A 827 6.50 -12.76 -17.03
CA PRO A 827 7.19 -13.98 -16.66
C PRO A 827 7.61 -14.01 -15.18
N GLY A 828 7.29 -15.09 -14.47
CA GLY A 828 7.57 -15.26 -13.05
C GLY A 828 6.50 -14.71 -12.10
N ALA A 829 5.46 -14.04 -12.62
CA ALA A 829 4.28 -13.62 -11.87
C ALA A 829 3.22 -14.73 -11.80
N TYR A 830 2.34 -14.63 -10.80
CA TYR A 830 1.17 -15.48 -10.68
C TYR A 830 0.30 -15.36 -11.92
N ALA A 831 -0.15 -16.50 -12.44
CA ALA A 831 -0.96 -16.57 -13.64
C ALA A 831 -2.43 -16.21 -13.33
N ASP A 832 -2.65 -14.95 -12.95
CA ASP A 832 -3.98 -14.41 -12.66
C ASP A 832 -4.34 -13.34 -13.69
N TRP A 833 -5.48 -13.50 -14.37
CA TRP A 833 -5.93 -12.55 -15.39
C TRP A 833 -7.44 -12.51 -15.51
N VAL A 834 -7.92 -11.41 -16.08
CA VAL A 834 -9.34 -11.19 -16.37
C VAL A 834 -9.50 -11.07 -17.88
N VAL A 835 -10.56 -11.68 -18.41
CA VAL A 835 -10.95 -11.57 -19.82
C VAL A 835 -12.20 -10.70 -19.91
N LEU A 836 -12.16 -9.68 -20.74
CA LEU A 836 -13.26 -8.78 -21.09
C LEU A 836 -13.74 -9.04 -22.52
N ASP A 837 -14.95 -8.62 -22.85
CA ASP A 837 -15.46 -8.71 -24.23
C ASP A 837 -14.88 -7.63 -25.14
N GLU A 838 -14.52 -6.47 -24.58
CA GLU A 838 -13.92 -5.33 -25.27
C GLU A 838 -12.66 -4.86 -24.54
N PRO A 839 -11.70 -4.20 -25.23
CA PRO A 839 -10.54 -3.60 -24.58
C PRO A 839 -10.96 -2.56 -23.54
N LEU A 840 -10.37 -2.60 -22.35
CA LEU A 840 -10.70 -1.64 -21.28
C LEU A 840 -10.47 -0.18 -21.72
N ASP A 841 -9.41 0.06 -22.50
CA ASP A 841 -9.03 1.40 -22.97
C ASP A 841 -9.96 1.97 -24.06
N SER A 842 -10.84 1.15 -24.66
CA SER A 842 -11.82 1.61 -25.64
C SER A 842 -13.19 1.92 -25.03
N LEU A 843 -13.41 1.59 -23.75
CA LEU A 843 -14.67 1.87 -23.08
C LEU A 843 -14.78 3.37 -22.77
N ASP A 844 -15.87 3.99 -23.20
CA ASP A 844 -16.25 5.29 -22.66
C ASP A 844 -16.65 5.16 -21.18
N PRO A 845 -16.75 6.27 -20.42
CA PRO A 845 -17.10 6.19 -19.00
C PRO A 845 -18.43 5.46 -18.71
N GLU A 846 -19.45 5.61 -19.56
CA GLU A 846 -20.74 4.97 -19.34
C GLU A 846 -20.72 3.47 -19.64
N ALA A 847 -19.89 3.04 -20.59
CA ALA A 847 -19.60 1.64 -20.84
C ALA A 847 -18.74 1.05 -19.71
N LEU A 848 -17.76 1.80 -19.18
CA LEU A 848 -16.87 1.36 -18.09
C LEU A 848 -17.66 0.97 -16.84
N ARG A 849 -18.59 1.81 -16.36
CA ARG A 849 -19.38 1.47 -15.16
C ARG A 849 -20.34 0.29 -15.34
N LYS A 850 -20.58 -0.13 -16.59
CA LYS A 850 -21.42 -1.29 -16.94
C LYS A 850 -20.59 -2.48 -17.42
N ALA A 851 -19.26 -2.37 -17.35
CA ALA A 851 -18.37 -3.44 -17.78
C ALA A 851 -18.65 -4.70 -16.96
N THR A 852 -18.64 -5.84 -17.63
CA THR A 852 -18.82 -7.14 -17.00
C THR A 852 -17.71 -8.06 -17.43
N VAL A 853 -17.30 -8.94 -16.51
CA VAL A 853 -16.22 -9.88 -16.77
C VAL A 853 -16.73 -11.07 -17.54
N ARG A 854 -15.98 -11.46 -18.58
CA ARG A 854 -16.24 -12.66 -19.38
C ARG A 854 -15.69 -13.90 -18.68
N GLU A 855 -14.43 -13.85 -18.24
CA GLU A 855 -13.77 -14.93 -17.51
C GLU A 855 -12.79 -14.37 -16.46
N THR A 856 -12.63 -15.10 -15.36
CA THR A 856 -11.64 -14.82 -14.31
C THR A 856 -10.78 -16.05 -14.10
N TRP A 857 -9.47 -15.83 -14.05
CA TRP A 857 -8.47 -16.88 -13.92
C TRP A 857 -7.53 -16.60 -12.75
N VAL A 858 -7.30 -17.61 -11.92
CA VAL A 858 -6.40 -17.55 -10.74
C VAL A 858 -5.48 -18.75 -10.75
N GLY A 859 -4.17 -18.50 -10.73
CA GLY A 859 -3.14 -19.53 -10.81
C GLY A 859 -3.28 -20.43 -12.05
N GLY A 860 -3.70 -19.88 -13.19
CA GLY A 860 -3.92 -20.64 -14.42
C GLY A 860 -5.21 -21.45 -14.47
N LYS A 861 -6.03 -21.46 -13.40
CA LYS A 861 -7.34 -22.12 -13.36
C LYS A 861 -8.46 -21.10 -13.60
N ARG A 862 -9.44 -21.43 -14.46
CA ARG A 862 -10.62 -20.59 -14.67
C ARG A 862 -11.59 -20.78 -13.51
N VAL A 863 -11.72 -19.74 -12.68
CA VAL A 863 -12.58 -19.75 -11.48
C VAL A 863 -13.96 -19.15 -11.75
N TYR A 864 -14.10 -18.37 -12.83
CA TYR A 864 -15.39 -17.87 -13.28
C TYR A 864 -15.46 -17.80 -14.81
N ARG A 865 -16.66 -18.07 -15.33
CA ARG A 865 -17.06 -17.79 -16.71
C ARG A 865 -18.49 -17.27 -16.67
N ARG A 866 -18.73 -16.11 -17.30
CA ARG A 866 -20.07 -15.55 -17.40
C ARG A 866 -21.01 -16.54 -18.14
N PRO A 867 -22.16 -16.90 -17.56
CA PRO A 867 -23.16 -17.72 -18.24
C PRO A 867 -23.60 -17.06 -19.56
N GLY A 868 -23.79 -17.85 -20.62
CA GLY A 868 -24.37 -17.36 -21.88
C GLY A 868 -23.40 -16.67 -22.87
N ALA A 869 -22.09 -16.70 -22.66
CA ALA A 869 -21.12 -16.23 -23.65
C ALA A 869 -20.80 -17.33 -24.70
N GLU A 870 -21.73 -17.55 -25.63
CA GLU A 870 -21.76 -18.43 -26.83
C GLU A 870 -21.14 -19.86 -26.77
N PRO A 871 -21.76 -20.84 -27.48
CA PRO A 871 -21.15 -22.16 -27.71
C PRO A 871 -19.89 -22.00 -28.58
N LEU A 872 -18.89 -22.85 -28.34
CA LEU A 872 -17.74 -22.96 -29.24
C LEU A 872 -18.24 -23.41 -30.63
N PRO A 873 -17.74 -22.84 -31.74
CA PRO A 873 -18.23 -23.10 -33.10
C PRO A 873 -17.81 -24.46 -33.67
N TRP A 874 -17.87 -25.54 -32.89
CA TRP A 874 -17.68 -26.91 -33.36
C TRP A 874 -18.58 -27.94 -32.65
N MET A 875 -19.60 -27.49 -31.91
CA MET A 875 -20.68 -28.37 -31.43
C MET A 875 -22.00 -28.11 -32.17
N GLU A 876 -21.96 -28.11 -33.50
CA GLU A 876 -23.08 -28.61 -34.30
C GLU A 876 -22.65 -29.95 -34.90
N GLY A 877 -23.28 -31.01 -34.43
CA GLY A 877 -23.13 -32.40 -34.84
C GLY A 877 -24.19 -33.25 -34.17
#